data_AF-A0A844DYB3-F1
#
_entry.id   AF-A0A844DYB3-F1
#
_cell.length_a   1.000
_cell.length_b   1.000
_cell.length_c   1.000
_cell.angle_alpha   90.00
_cell.angle_beta   90.00
_cell.angle_gamma   90.00
#
_symmetry.space_group_name_H-M   'P 1'
#
loop_
_entity.id
_entity.type
_entity.pdbx_description
1 polymer ?
#
loop_
_entity_poly.entity_id
_entity_poly.type
_entity_poly.pdbx_seq_one_letter_code
_entity_poly.pdbx_strand_id
1 'polypeptide(L)'
;MMKQSEDKKIEKLQTMIFTGILVAVFVLLIRLVWPDGCFYGSTTDWYNQHVTLAETIRNVCMQERTLAPSWISLGGGSNGFQFAYYGYYRPDIIIGCLFPQIPMTVLIPVYALSSYLAAVLLMQLWLRMKGMTPYAAFFGSMLFLLAGCFFQTHRQIMFVNYMPFLLLALIFLEKRRFALMSISLTLIYLHSFYYAIACLAVIGWFAVGMLRKEDVRGRRHLLFQGVTSVILSLGMAMMLLLPTFMTILEHKHSGEKATTWVDLVMPNIKNLLYDPYGLGLTLLCLYLLVLGLRVREVRWQCALLLAGSLFGVASYVLNATLYARGKILMPFVPVVIYYCMQVFQKIRKGETQWRLWPLLIFAVIMLTQRNQEWFAWVTLDGAILLTIVLVDLILRKHAHLTEEEEERQSLYGTGMFRYIGLFVMPFFIYLGAAAMEGWQGIPNAESGQTTGVNTEQTMSTDTDQSLGAGVVWHTGTENGAVSDTDTDTESEQFTEEEVQAFCGNRLYRCDKLTDTKKDCNALLFYGQQSANMYSSVTNPLYQNFYYNVVKMPIQINNRTALLEERNPLFAQLMGERYILTTENKMPSGYSILQQKGRYVIAENTDVLPIAYTTADCISDKQFASLDDMEKMTALSRYTVVENDRQKTVKVSEMDEIALPGLDAEEVSRDKQIQVTPVKKGYRITATESSVLRIPLDPDMENGTLYFRFQVENHTADPVVISANGRRNKLSGLDAPYPNENNVFSYMLKEKGRDKYISLKLSAGTYDLTDIACYRFPTTLFQKKQVQSATLVPEEQWNKNSVLSCAITAGEDGYFVTSIPMQNGLKLYVDGKVTKLEKVNTAFAGAKVTAGTHTVDLQFEPPGQRYGIMASLLSVILFGIWAAGTAIRNRTRE
;
A
#
# COMPACT_ATOMS: atom_id res chain seq x y z
N MET A 1 -54.31 -19.29 -5.70
CA MET A 1 -53.31 -19.76 -4.70
C MET A 1 -52.34 -20.81 -5.25
N MET A 2 -52.76 -21.84 -6.01
CA MET A 2 -51.82 -22.82 -6.60
C MET A 2 -50.81 -22.20 -7.59
N LYS A 3 -51.25 -21.37 -8.55
CA LYS A 3 -50.36 -20.71 -9.53
C LYS A 3 -49.27 -19.83 -8.88
N GLN A 4 -49.64 -19.00 -7.90
CA GLN A 4 -48.68 -18.20 -7.10
C GLN A 4 -47.68 -19.06 -6.28
N SER A 5 -48.08 -20.26 -5.86
CA SER A 5 -47.19 -21.20 -5.15
C SER A 5 -46.19 -21.84 -6.12
N GLU A 6 -46.62 -22.18 -7.33
CA GLU A 6 -45.77 -22.72 -8.40
C GLU A 6 -44.78 -21.67 -8.93
N ASP A 7 -45.22 -20.45 -9.21
CA ASP A 7 -44.35 -19.36 -9.67
C ASP A 7 -43.23 -19.07 -8.66
N LYS A 8 -43.56 -19.10 -7.37
CA LYS A 8 -42.59 -18.89 -6.28
C LYS A 8 -41.60 -20.06 -6.17
N LYS A 9 -42.01 -21.30 -6.46
CA LYS A 9 -41.10 -22.46 -6.55
C LYS A 9 -40.17 -22.34 -7.75
N ILE A 10 -40.67 -21.93 -8.91
CA ILE A 10 -39.88 -21.73 -10.12
C ILE A 10 -38.84 -20.63 -9.91
N GLU A 11 -39.23 -19.47 -9.35
CA GLU A 11 -38.28 -18.40 -9.06
C GLU A 11 -37.18 -18.84 -8.08
N LYS A 12 -37.54 -19.65 -7.08
CA LYS A 12 -36.58 -20.18 -6.10
C LYS A 12 -35.59 -21.13 -6.78
N LEU A 13 -36.06 -22.03 -7.63
CA LEU A 13 -35.23 -22.93 -8.42
C LEU A 13 -34.29 -22.17 -9.36
N GLN A 14 -34.81 -21.19 -10.09
CA GLN A 14 -33.99 -20.33 -10.98
C GLN A 14 -32.92 -19.57 -10.19
N THR A 15 -33.28 -19.00 -9.04
CA THR A 15 -32.31 -18.31 -8.18
C THR A 15 -31.19 -19.27 -7.76
N MET A 16 -31.53 -20.49 -7.33
CA MET A 16 -30.55 -21.52 -6.94
C MET A 16 -29.62 -21.91 -8.09
N ILE A 17 -30.15 -22.14 -9.29
CA ILE A 17 -29.35 -22.46 -10.48
C ILE A 17 -28.39 -21.32 -10.81
N PHE A 18 -28.90 -20.07 -10.84
CA PHE A 18 -28.07 -18.91 -11.13
C PHE A 18 -26.99 -18.66 -10.08
N THR A 19 -27.29 -18.92 -8.80
CA THR A 19 -26.28 -18.89 -7.74
C THR A 19 -25.19 -19.95 -8.00
N GLY A 20 -25.57 -21.18 -8.37
CA GLY A 20 -24.60 -22.23 -8.74
C GLY A 20 -23.69 -21.83 -9.92
N ILE A 21 -24.26 -21.24 -10.97
CA ILE A 21 -23.49 -20.71 -12.11
C ILE A 21 -22.54 -19.60 -11.66
N LEU A 22 -23.01 -18.68 -10.82
CA LEU A 22 -22.19 -17.56 -10.32
C LEU A 22 -20.99 -18.06 -9.52
N VAL A 23 -21.16 -19.07 -8.66
CA VAL A 23 -20.07 -19.73 -7.93
C VAL A 23 -19.11 -20.44 -8.89
N ALA A 24 -19.62 -21.14 -9.91
CA ALA A 24 -18.79 -21.82 -10.89
C ALA A 24 -17.93 -20.84 -11.71
N VAL A 25 -18.51 -19.71 -12.14
CA VAL A 25 -17.77 -18.64 -12.85
C VAL A 25 -16.74 -17.99 -11.95
N PHE A 26 -17.06 -17.75 -10.66
CA PHE A 26 -16.07 -17.28 -9.69
C PHE A 26 -14.88 -18.24 -9.58
N VAL A 27 -15.13 -19.54 -9.38
CA VAL A 27 -14.06 -20.54 -9.28
C VAL A 27 -13.23 -20.60 -10.55
N LEU A 28 -13.87 -20.56 -11.73
CA LEU A 28 -13.18 -20.51 -13.01
C LEU A 28 -12.30 -19.26 -13.15
N LEU A 29 -12.84 -18.08 -12.82
CA LEU A 29 -12.10 -16.82 -12.87
C LEU A 29 -10.85 -16.90 -11.97
N ILE A 30 -11.01 -17.30 -10.71
CA ILE A 30 -9.89 -17.41 -9.77
C ILE A 30 -8.86 -18.43 -10.25
N ARG A 31 -9.28 -19.59 -10.79
CA ARG A 31 -8.35 -20.59 -11.32
C ARG A 31 -7.54 -20.08 -12.52
N LEU A 32 -8.12 -19.23 -13.37
CA LEU A 32 -7.43 -18.65 -14.52
C LEU A 32 -6.55 -17.45 -14.15
N VAL A 33 -6.90 -16.73 -13.09
CA VAL A 33 -6.13 -15.60 -12.56
C VAL A 33 -4.91 -16.09 -11.78
N TRP A 34 -5.04 -17.18 -11.03
CA TRP A 34 -4.02 -17.69 -10.10
C TRP A 34 -2.97 -18.56 -10.84
N PRO A 35 -1.72 -18.11 -10.98
CA PRO A 35 -0.66 -18.89 -11.62
C PRO A 35 -0.20 -20.07 -10.75
N ASP A 36 0.17 -21.18 -11.39
CA ASP A 36 0.74 -22.35 -10.71
C ASP A 36 2.10 -22.00 -10.07
N GLY A 37 2.38 -22.55 -8.88
CA GLY A 37 3.61 -22.26 -8.13
C GLY A 37 3.64 -20.90 -7.41
N CYS A 38 2.55 -20.13 -7.41
CA CYS A 38 2.45 -18.84 -6.73
C CYS A 38 1.41 -18.85 -5.59
N PHE A 39 1.57 -17.97 -4.61
CA PHE A 39 0.48 -17.59 -3.71
C PHE A 39 -0.55 -16.74 -4.46
N TYR A 40 -1.81 -16.72 -4.00
CA TYR A 40 -2.84 -15.82 -4.55
C TYR A 40 -2.59 -14.36 -4.09
N GLY A 41 -1.59 -13.72 -4.69
CA GLY A 41 -1.16 -12.37 -4.33
C GLY A 41 0.07 -11.88 -5.09
N SER A 42 0.08 -10.57 -5.36
CA SER A 42 1.21 -9.87 -5.99
C SER A 42 2.43 -9.74 -5.07
N THR A 43 3.62 -9.73 -5.65
CA THR A 43 4.91 -9.57 -4.94
C THR A 43 5.08 -8.19 -4.33
N THR A 44 4.41 -7.16 -4.87
CA THR A 44 4.62 -5.77 -4.44
C THR A 44 3.73 -5.39 -3.27
N ASP A 45 2.56 -4.82 -3.53
CA ASP A 45 1.70 -4.26 -2.49
C ASP A 45 1.10 -5.36 -1.61
N TRP A 46 0.74 -6.50 -2.18
CA TRP A 46 0.09 -7.56 -1.43
C TRP A 46 1.04 -8.26 -0.46
N TYR A 47 2.14 -8.82 -0.97
CA TYR A 47 3.07 -9.55 -0.11
C TYR A 47 3.74 -8.62 0.91
N ASN A 48 4.30 -7.48 0.45
CA ASN A 48 5.16 -6.64 1.28
C ASN A 48 4.40 -5.77 2.29
N GLN A 49 3.14 -5.42 2.02
CA GLN A 49 2.37 -4.52 2.90
C GLN A 49 1.21 -5.23 3.60
N HIS A 50 0.67 -6.31 3.04
CA HIS A 50 -0.48 -7.00 3.64
C HIS A 50 -0.14 -8.34 4.24
N VAL A 51 0.90 -9.05 3.77
CA VAL A 51 1.27 -10.36 4.33
C VAL A 51 2.41 -10.26 5.33
N THR A 52 3.58 -9.74 4.92
CA THR A 52 4.76 -9.66 5.80
C THR A 52 4.50 -8.80 7.02
N LEU A 53 3.86 -7.64 6.84
CA LEU A 53 3.47 -6.78 7.95
C LEU A 53 2.41 -7.43 8.85
N ALA A 54 1.47 -8.19 8.29
CA ALA A 54 0.47 -8.91 9.09
C ALA A 54 1.09 -10.03 9.92
N GLU A 55 2.10 -10.72 9.38
CA GLU A 55 2.94 -11.69 10.09
C GLU A 55 3.70 -11.03 11.24
N THR A 56 4.37 -9.90 10.98
CA THR A 56 5.03 -9.11 12.02
C THR A 56 4.06 -8.67 13.12
N ILE A 57 2.91 -8.09 12.75
CA ILE A 57 1.88 -7.66 13.72
C ILE A 57 1.39 -8.87 14.53
N ARG A 58 1.13 -10.01 13.89
CA ARG A 58 0.69 -11.24 14.56
C ARG A 58 1.73 -11.71 15.58
N ASN A 59 3.00 -11.79 15.19
CA ASN A 59 4.07 -12.26 16.08
C ASN A 59 4.22 -11.36 17.29
N VAL A 60 4.18 -10.03 17.11
CA VAL A 60 4.20 -9.08 18.22
C VAL A 60 2.94 -9.22 19.10
N CYS A 61 1.74 -9.37 18.52
CA CYS A 61 0.52 -9.59 19.28
C CYS A 61 0.61 -10.82 20.20
N MET A 62 1.15 -11.93 19.67
CA MET A 62 1.27 -13.20 20.38
C MET A 62 2.27 -13.10 21.54
N GLN A 63 3.41 -12.48 21.30
CA GLN A 63 4.49 -12.35 22.29
C GLN A 63 4.12 -11.37 23.40
N GLU A 64 3.54 -10.21 23.05
CA GLU A 64 3.10 -9.20 24.03
C GLU A 64 1.73 -9.54 24.68
N ARG A 65 1.04 -10.58 24.21
CA ARG A 65 -0.29 -11.00 24.67
C ARG A 65 -1.33 -9.87 24.59
N THR A 66 -1.32 -9.13 23.48
CA THR A 66 -2.24 -8.02 23.17
C THR A 66 -2.62 -8.04 21.70
N LEU A 67 -3.80 -7.52 21.34
CA LEU A 67 -4.24 -7.42 19.93
C LEU A 67 -3.91 -6.05 19.29
N ALA A 68 -3.35 -5.13 20.06
CA ALA A 68 -2.88 -3.84 19.58
C ALA A 68 -1.59 -3.47 20.31
N PRO A 69 -0.46 -4.04 19.88
CA PRO A 69 0.83 -3.71 20.44
C PRO A 69 1.09 -2.22 20.27
N SER A 70 1.54 -1.61 21.35
CA SER A 70 1.78 -0.17 21.40
C SER A 70 3.03 0.20 20.61
N TRP A 71 4.02 -0.69 20.59
CA TRP A 71 5.32 -0.48 19.98
C TRP A 71 5.62 -1.57 18.97
N ILE A 72 6.24 -1.22 17.84
CA ILE A 72 6.78 -2.16 16.87
C ILE A 72 8.21 -1.71 16.54
N SER A 73 9.17 -2.63 16.63
CA SER A 73 10.61 -2.38 16.43
C SER A 73 11.04 -2.20 14.96
N LEU A 74 10.15 -1.65 14.13
CA LEU A 74 10.43 -1.21 12.77
C LEU A 74 10.74 0.29 12.76
N GLY A 75 11.51 0.74 11.77
CA GLY A 75 11.75 2.17 11.54
C GLY A 75 12.50 2.86 12.67
N GLY A 76 13.40 2.14 13.35
CA GLY A 76 14.10 2.62 14.54
C GLY A 76 13.30 2.54 15.84
N GLY A 77 12.03 2.11 15.79
CA GLY A 77 11.10 2.08 16.91
C GLY A 77 9.88 2.95 16.64
N SER A 78 8.76 2.31 16.33
CA SER A 78 7.56 2.97 15.80
C SER A 78 6.35 2.80 16.72
N ASN A 79 5.51 3.83 16.76
CA ASN A 79 4.16 3.73 17.28
C ASN A 79 3.39 2.70 16.46
N GLY A 80 2.88 1.64 17.12
CA GLY A 80 2.16 0.56 16.45
C GLY A 80 1.00 1.03 15.57
N PHE A 81 0.33 2.14 15.94
CA PHE A 81 -0.77 2.71 15.15
C PHE A 81 -0.34 3.38 13.85
N GLN A 82 0.96 3.53 13.57
CA GLN A 82 1.45 3.87 12.23
C GLN A 82 1.14 2.76 11.21
N PHE A 83 0.89 1.53 11.68
CA PHE A 83 0.53 0.38 10.84
C PHE A 83 -0.96 0.03 10.89
N ALA A 84 -1.77 0.84 11.59
CA ALA A 84 -3.20 0.61 11.76
C ALA A 84 -3.96 0.52 10.42
N TYR A 85 -3.51 1.26 9.40
CA TYR A 85 -4.04 1.18 8.04
C TYR A 85 -3.95 -0.25 7.47
N TYR A 86 -2.89 -0.99 7.81
CA TYR A 86 -2.60 -2.27 7.19
C TYR A 86 -3.07 -3.48 8.01
N GLY A 87 -3.29 -3.38 9.33
CA GLY A 87 -3.47 -4.59 10.13
C GLY A 87 -4.29 -4.58 11.41
N TYR A 88 -4.26 -3.50 12.21
CA TYR A 88 -4.78 -3.60 13.57
C TYR A 88 -6.27 -3.91 13.64
N TYR A 89 -6.61 -4.95 14.43
CA TYR A 89 -7.96 -5.47 14.62
C TYR A 89 -8.69 -5.92 13.36
N ARG A 90 -8.01 -6.03 12.21
CA ARG A 90 -8.61 -6.65 11.04
C ARG A 90 -8.90 -8.13 11.36
N PRO A 91 -10.10 -8.65 11.03
CA PRO A 91 -10.47 -10.01 11.40
C PRO A 91 -9.55 -11.10 10.88
N ASP A 92 -8.93 -10.93 9.71
CA ASP A 92 -7.94 -11.88 9.17
C ASP A 92 -6.70 -12.01 10.06
N ILE A 93 -6.20 -10.90 10.62
CA ILE A 93 -5.08 -10.91 11.59
C ILE A 93 -5.52 -11.48 12.93
N ILE A 94 -6.71 -11.14 13.43
CA ILE A 94 -7.24 -11.71 14.68
C ILE A 94 -7.37 -13.24 14.56
N ILE A 95 -7.90 -13.72 13.42
CA ILE A 95 -7.95 -15.16 13.11
C ILE A 95 -6.52 -15.74 13.05
N GLY A 96 -5.58 -15.02 12.45
CA GLY A 96 -4.15 -15.38 12.46
C GLY A 96 -3.59 -15.60 13.86
N CYS A 97 -3.93 -14.73 14.83
CA CYS A 97 -3.52 -14.90 16.23
C CYS A 97 -4.17 -16.14 16.89
N LEU A 98 -5.34 -16.59 16.43
CA LEU A 98 -5.98 -17.82 16.92
C LEU A 98 -5.38 -19.09 16.31
N PHE A 99 -4.73 -18.98 15.15
CA PHE A 99 -4.12 -20.09 14.41
C PHE A 99 -2.67 -19.76 14.00
N PRO A 100 -1.74 -19.55 14.95
CA PRO A 100 -0.36 -19.15 14.67
C PRO A 100 0.40 -20.17 13.81
N GLN A 101 0.00 -21.45 13.85
CA GLN A 101 0.58 -22.53 13.05
C GLN A 101 0.30 -22.41 11.55
N ILE A 102 -0.66 -21.58 11.13
CA ILE A 102 -0.98 -21.39 9.70
C ILE A 102 -0.33 -20.08 9.24
N PRO A 103 0.55 -20.08 8.23
CA PRO A 103 1.18 -18.85 7.74
C PRO A 103 0.18 -17.80 7.25
N MET A 104 0.49 -16.51 7.43
CA MET A 104 -0.36 -15.43 6.89
C MET A 104 -0.41 -15.44 5.35
N THR A 105 0.58 -16.03 4.67
CA THR A 105 0.59 -16.30 3.22
C THR A 105 -0.53 -17.23 2.77
N VAL A 106 -1.17 -17.98 3.67
CA VAL A 106 -2.34 -18.85 3.40
C VAL A 106 -3.63 -18.22 3.92
N LEU A 107 -3.61 -17.67 5.13
CA LEU A 107 -4.82 -17.11 5.77
C LEU A 107 -5.38 -15.91 5.00
N ILE A 108 -4.52 -14.99 4.54
CA ILE A 108 -4.95 -13.78 3.83
C ILE A 108 -5.63 -14.12 2.50
N PRO A 109 -5.06 -14.97 1.61
CA PRO A 109 -5.76 -15.44 0.42
C PRO A 109 -7.13 -16.04 0.69
N VAL A 110 -7.20 -16.97 1.65
CA VAL A 110 -8.45 -17.67 1.99
C VAL A 110 -9.50 -16.67 2.45
N TYR A 111 -9.11 -15.73 3.32
CA TYR A 111 -9.99 -14.67 3.79
C TYR A 111 -10.45 -13.74 2.65
N ALA A 112 -9.53 -13.31 1.79
CA ALA A 112 -9.80 -12.42 0.66
C ALA A 112 -10.82 -13.05 -0.31
N LEU A 113 -10.56 -14.29 -0.73
CA LEU A 113 -11.42 -15.03 -1.67
C LEU A 113 -12.78 -15.35 -1.07
N SER A 114 -12.82 -15.76 0.20
CA SER A 114 -14.09 -16.02 0.90
C SER A 114 -14.92 -14.75 1.04
N SER A 115 -14.28 -13.62 1.33
CA SER A 115 -14.92 -12.31 1.43
C SER A 115 -15.44 -11.85 0.07
N TYR A 116 -14.65 -11.99 -1.00
CA TYR A 116 -15.08 -11.64 -2.35
C TYR A 116 -16.29 -12.47 -2.80
N LEU A 117 -16.25 -13.80 -2.62
CA LEU A 117 -17.40 -14.66 -2.93
C LEU A 117 -18.63 -14.28 -2.09
N ALA A 118 -18.45 -14.01 -0.79
CA ALA A 118 -19.54 -13.57 0.07
C ALA A 118 -20.15 -12.25 -0.43
N ALA A 119 -19.34 -11.27 -0.86
CA ALA A 119 -19.85 -10.02 -1.44
C ALA A 119 -20.69 -10.28 -2.69
N VAL A 120 -20.23 -11.15 -3.60
CA VAL A 120 -20.95 -11.50 -4.83
C VAL A 120 -22.31 -12.13 -4.52
N LEU A 121 -22.36 -13.07 -3.57
CA LEU A 121 -23.60 -13.74 -3.15
C LEU A 121 -24.55 -12.78 -2.41
N LEU A 122 -24.02 -11.93 -1.55
CA LEU A 122 -24.79 -10.89 -0.85
C LEU A 122 -25.36 -9.85 -1.82
N MET A 123 -24.65 -9.53 -2.89
CA MET A 123 -25.14 -8.65 -3.95
C MET A 123 -26.36 -9.26 -4.64
N GLN A 124 -26.30 -10.55 -4.98
CA GLN A 124 -27.44 -11.27 -5.57
C GLN A 124 -28.65 -11.26 -4.61
N LEU A 125 -28.41 -11.56 -3.34
CA LEU A 125 -29.44 -11.55 -2.31
C LEU A 125 -30.08 -10.16 -2.17
N TRP A 126 -29.26 -9.11 -2.10
CA TRP A 126 -29.73 -7.74 -1.94
C TRP A 126 -30.53 -7.26 -3.17
N LEU A 127 -30.08 -7.57 -4.39
CA LEU A 127 -30.85 -7.28 -5.60
C LEU A 127 -32.21 -7.99 -5.60
N ARG A 128 -32.29 -9.26 -5.17
CA ARG A 128 -33.58 -9.97 -5.01
C ARG A 128 -34.48 -9.30 -3.97
N MET A 129 -33.92 -8.83 -2.85
CA MET A 129 -34.69 -8.07 -1.84
C MET A 129 -35.25 -6.76 -2.39
N LYS A 130 -34.51 -6.10 -3.29
CA LYS A 130 -34.97 -4.91 -4.01
C LYS A 130 -36.03 -5.17 -5.08
N GLY A 131 -36.50 -6.41 -5.24
CA GLY A 131 -37.55 -6.77 -6.20
C GLY A 131 -37.03 -7.04 -7.62
N MET A 132 -35.74 -7.32 -7.78
CA MET A 132 -35.21 -7.79 -9.07
C MET A 132 -35.64 -9.23 -9.34
N THR A 133 -35.97 -9.54 -10.59
CA THR A 133 -36.18 -10.92 -11.05
C THR A 133 -34.92 -11.80 -10.82
N PRO A 134 -35.04 -13.13 -10.74
CA PRO A 134 -33.86 -14.01 -10.56
C PRO A 134 -32.76 -13.72 -11.58
N TYR A 135 -33.17 -13.46 -12.83
CA TYR A 135 -32.27 -13.12 -13.92
C TYR A 135 -31.59 -11.76 -13.76
N ALA A 136 -32.34 -10.69 -13.45
CA ALA A 136 -31.74 -9.36 -13.30
C ALA A 136 -30.78 -9.32 -12.09
N ALA A 137 -31.12 -10.05 -11.02
CA ALA A 137 -30.23 -10.21 -9.87
C ALA A 137 -28.95 -10.97 -10.23
N PHE A 138 -29.05 -12.08 -10.98
CA PHE A 138 -27.90 -12.83 -11.49
C PHE A 138 -27.01 -11.95 -12.38
N PHE A 139 -27.63 -11.28 -13.36
CA PHE A 139 -26.93 -10.43 -14.32
C PHE A 139 -26.18 -9.28 -13.63
N GLY A 140 -26.83 -8.60 -12.67
CA GLY A 140 -26.17 -7.57 -11.86
C GLY A 140 -25.04 -8.11 -10.99
N SER A 141 -25.20 -9.31 -10.44
CA SER A 141 -24.15 -9.95 -9.62
C SER A 141 -22.96 -10.43 -10.46
N MET A 142 -23.18 -10.78 -11.73
CA MET A 142 -22.11 -11.07 -12.68
C MET A 142 -21.31 -9.81 -13.04
N LEU A 143 -21.99 -8.66 -13.23
CA LEU A 143 -21.30 -7.37 -13.39
C LEU A 143 -20.51 -6.97 -12.15
N PHE A 144 -21.02 -7.29 -10.95
CA PHE A 144 -20.32 -7.07 -9.68
C PHE A 144 -19.10 -7.98 -9.56
N LEU A 145 -19.24 -9.27 -9.88
CA LEU A 145 -18.14 -10.22 -9.93
C LEU A 145 -17.05 -9.72 -10.86
N LEU A 146 -17.38 -9.30 -12.08
CA LEU A 146 -16.39 -8.87 -13.08
C LEU A 146 -15.97 -7.40 -12.96
N ALA A 147 -16.33 -6.70 -11.87
CA ALA A 147 -15.90 -5.33 -11.67
C ALA A 147 -14.38 -5.28 -11.43
N GLY A 148 -13.68 -4.46 -12.22
CA GLY A 148 -12.22 -4.34 -12.21
C GLY A 148 -11.63 -3.99 -10.83
N CYS A 149 -12.37 -3.34 -9.94
CA CYS A 149 -11.90 -3.04 -8.59
C CYS A 149 -11.60 -4.30 -7.76
N PHE A 150 -12.19 -5.45 -8.06
CA PHE A 150 -11.90 -6.71 -7.35
C PHE A 150 -10.54 -7.31 -7.71
N PHE A 151 -9.85 -6.80 -8.72
CA PHE A 151 -8.41 -7.02 -8.92
C PHE A 151 -7.60 -6.74 -7.65
N GLN A 152 -8.08 -5.81 -6.81
CA GLN A 152 -7.42 -5.47 -5.56
C GLN A 152 -7.42 -6.60 -4.52
N THR A 153 -8.18 -7.68 -4.72
CA THR A 153 -8.17 -8.85 -3.82
C THR A 153 -6.80 -9.52 -3.70
N HIS A 154 -6.00 -9.51 -4.77
CA HIS A 154 -4.62 -10.03 -4.81
C HIS A 154 -3.56 -8.91 -4.88
N ARG A 155 -3.95 -7.66 -4.60
CA ARG A 155 -3.07 -6.48 -4.66
C ARG A 155 -3.18 -5.59 -3.42
N GLN A 156 -4.19 -4.71 -3.35
CA GLN A 156 -4.45 -3.88 -2.17
C GLN A 156 -5.77 -4.30 -1.49
N ILE A 157 -5.72 -5.43 -0.76
CA ILE A 157 -6.90 -6.16 -0.24
C ILE A 157 -7.91 -5.26 0.50
N MET A 158 -7.41 -4.26 1.24
CA MET A 158 -8.22 -3.33 2.02
C MET A 158 -9.12 -2.39 1.21
N PHE A 159 -8.97 -2.38 -0.12
CA PHE A 159 -9.82 -1.60 -1.02
C PHE A 159 -11.19 -2.24 -1.24
N VAL A 160 -11.30 -3.55 -0.98
CA VAL A 160 -12.49 -4.34 -1.31
C VAL A 160 -12.93 -5.31 -0.22
N ASN A 161 -12.09 -5.66 0.75
CA ASN A 161 -12.42 -6.63 1.80
C ASN A 161 -13.60 -6.20 2.72
N TYR A 162 -13.95 -4.91 2.78
CA TYR A 162 -15.11 -4.42 3.51
C TYR A 162 -16.45 -4.61 2.76
N MET A 163 -16.44 -4.95 1.46
CA MET A 163 -17.64 -5.03 0.60
C MET A 163 -18.76 -5.95 1.12
N PRO A 164 -18.48 -7.15 1.66
CA PRO A 164 -19.52 -8.00 2.26
C PRO A 164 -20.27 -7.28 3.38
N PHE A 165 -19.56 -6.52 4.20
CA PHE A 165 -20.12 -5.82 5.35
C PHE A 165 -20.91 -4.58 4.92
N LEU A 166 -20.51 -3.91 3.83
CA LEU A 166 -21.32 -2.88 3.20
C LEU A 166 -22.66 -3.45 2.70
N LEU A 167 -22.64 -4.58 2.00
CA LEU A 167 -23.85 -5.25 1.52
C LEU A 167 -24.73 -5.75 2.68
N LEU A 168 -24.14 -6.31 3.73
CA LEU A 168 -24.86 -6.68 4.95
C LEU A 168 -25.49 -5.47 5.62
N ALA A 169 -24.79 -4.33 5.72
CA ALA A 169 -25.35 -3.10 6.28
C ALA A 169 -26.57 -2.63 5.46
N LEU A 170 -26.51 -2.69 4.13
CA LEU A 170 -27.65 -2.37 3.25
C LEU A 170 -28.84 -3.34 3.45
N ILE A 171 -28.57 -4.65 3.54
CA ILE A 171 -29.58 -5.68 3.81
C ILE A 171 -30.22 -5.46 5.18
N PHE A 172 -29.44 -5.14 6.21
CA PHE A 172 -29.94 -4.92 7.57
C PHE A 172 -30.69 -3.59 7.69
N LEU A 173 -30.29 -2.55 6.95
CA LEU A 173 -31.06 -1.31 6.83
C LEU A 173 -32.45 -1.59 6.26
N GLU A 174 -32.55 -2.36 5.17
CA GLU A 174 -33.84 -2.73 4.58
C GLU A 174 -34.71 -3.58 5.50
N LYS A 175 -34.08 -4.54 6.20
CA LYS A 175 -34.77 -5.39 7.19
C LYS A 175 -35.04 -4.66 8.52
N ARG A 176 -34.63 -3.39 8.66
CA ARG A 176 -34.69 -2.60 9.91
C ARG A 176 -34.04 -3.30 11.11
N ARG A 177 -33.00 -4.11 10.87
CA ARG A 177 -32.20 -4.78 11.89
C ARG A 177 -30.99 -3.92 12.26
N PHE A 178 -31.28 -2.76 12.86
CA PHE A 178 -30.30 -1.72 13.16
C PHE A 178 -29.12 -2.20 14.02
N ALA A 179 -29.35 -3.11 14.99
CA ALA A 179 -28.26 -3.68 15.77
C ALA A 179 -27.24 -4.48 14.92
N LEU A 180 -27.71 -5.28 13.97
CA LEU A 180 -26.83 -6.00 13.05
C LEU A 180 -26.15 -5.06 12.03
N MET A 181 -26.83 -3.96 11.68
CA MET A 181 -26.24 -2.90 10.89
C MET A 181 -25.06 -2.26 11.64
N SER A 182 -25.16 -2.01 12.95
CA SER A 182 -24.03 -1.50 13.75
C SER A 182 -22.82 -2.43 13.71
N ILE A 183 -23.03 -3.74 13.84
CA ILE A 183 -21.94 -4.73 13.75
C ILE A 183 -21.28 -4.67 12.37
N SER A 184 -22.08 -4.59 11.30
CA SER A 184 -21.59 -4.50 9.93
C SER A 184 -20.77 -3.21 9.71
N LEU A 185 -21.26 -2.08 10.23
CA LEU A 185 -20.54 -0.80 10.19
C LEU A 185 -19.20 -0.85 10.95
N THR A 186 -19.18 -1.45 12.14
CA THR A 186 -17.92 -1.65 12.89
C THR A 186 -16.93 -2.49 12.08
N LEU A 187 -17.39 -3.56 11.43
CA LEU A 187 -16.53 -4.37 10.57
C LEU A 187 -16.01 -3.58 9.36
N ILE A 188 -16.79 -2.66 8.77
CA ILE A 188 -16.27 -1.75 7.73
C ILE A 188 -15.12 -0.91 8.29
N TYR A 189 -15.27 -0.33 9.48
CA TYR A 189 -14.22 0.53 10.08
C TYR A 189 -12.94 -0.25 10.40
N LEU A 190 -13.07 -1.49 10.88
CA LEU A 190 -11.91 -2.35 11.20
C LEU A 190 -11.18 -2.84 9.94
N HIS A 191 -11.89 -3.07 8.84
CA HIS A 191 -11.24 -3.47 7.57
C HIS A 191 -10.62 -2.28 6.83
N SER A 192 -11.33 -1.16 6.78
CA SER A 192 -10.88 0.03 6.07
C SER A 192 -11.61 1.29 6.52
N PHE A 193 -11.06 1.97 7.52
CA PHE A 193 -11.54 3.29 7.94
C PHE A 193 -11.40 4.34 6.83
N TYR A 194 -10.50 4.15 5.86
CA TYR A 194 -10.37 5.02 4.68
C TYR A 194 -11.64 5.06 3.84
N TYR A 195 -12.29 3.91 3.62
CA TYR A 195 -13.53 3.80 2.83
C TYR A 195 -14.81 4.04 3.65
N ALA A 196 -14.69 4.32 4.95
CA ALA A 196 -15.82 4.46 5.85
C ALA A 196 -16.78 5.58 5.44
N ILE A 197 -16.26 6.75 5.03
CA ILE A 197 -17.07 7.91 4.62
C ILE A 197 -17.90 7.57 3.38
N ALA A 198 -17.30 6.94 2.39
CA ALA A 198 -17.98 6.51 1.17
C ALA A 198 -19.02 5.40 1.45
N CYS A 199 -18.73 4.45 2.33
CA CYS A 199 -19.70 3.45 2.78
C CYS A 199 -20.91 4.10 3.50
N LEU A 200 -20.66 5.07 4.39
CA LEU A 200 -21.72 5.82 5.07
C LEU A 200 -22.55 6.64 4.09
N ALA A 201 -21.94 7.22 3.05
CA ALA A 201 -22.66 7.92 1.99
C ALA A 201 -23.59 6.98 1.20
N VAL A 202 -23.13 5.76 0.88
CA VAL A 202 -23.93 4.73 0.22
C VAL A 202 -25.10 4.26 1.08
N ILE A 203 -24.87 4.02 2.38
CA ILE A 203 -25.94 3.65 3.32
C ILE A 203 -26.94 4.80 3.47
N GLY A 204 -26.43 6.03 3.61
CA GLY A 204 -27.21 7.26 3.67
C GLY A 204 -28.09 7.46 2.43
N TRP A 205 -27.57 7.15 1.23
CA TRP A 205 -28.32 7.20 -0.03
C TRP A 205 -29.62 6.39 0.03
N PHE A 206 -29.53 5.14 0.52
CA PHE A 206 -30.71 4.29 0.66
C PHE A 206 -31.59 4.66 1.84
N ALA A 207 -31.01 5.10 2.96
CA ALA A 207 -31.75 5.58 4.12
C ALA A 207 -32.63 6.78 3.77
N VAL A 208 -32.10 7.76 3.01
CA VAL A 208 -32.87 8.91 2.50
C VAL A 208 -34.01 8.47 1.59
N GLY A 209 -33.76 7.49 0.71
CA GLY A 209 -34.80 6.89 -0.14
C GLY A 209 -35.94 6.25 0.66
N MET A 210 -35.61 5.58 1.77
CA MET A 210 -36.60 5.03 2.70
C MET A 210 -37.35 6.14 3.43
N LEU A 211 -36.66 7.15 3.97
CA LEU A 211 -37.27 8.27 4.70
C LEU A 211 -38.35 9.00 3.90
N ARG A 212 -38.17 9.14 2.58
CA ARG A 212 -39.16 9.78 1.69
C ARG A 212 -40.48 9.01 1.57
N LYS A 213 -40.48 7.70 1.86
CA LYS A 213 -41.66 6.83 1.75
C LYS A 213 -42.39 6.63 3.08
N GLU A 214 -41.79 7.05 4.18
CA GLU A 214 -42.27 6.78 5.54
C GLU A 214 -43.16 7.89 6.08
N ASP A 215 -44.12 7.51 6.94
CA ASP A 215 -44.90 8.44 7.74
C ASP A 215 -44.02 9.17 8.79
N VAL A 216 -44.59 10.13 9.52
CA VAL A 216 -43.80 10.92 10.49
C VAL A 216 -43.19 10.02 11.58
N ARG A 217 -43.92 8.99 12.04
CA ARG A 217 -43.47 8.08 13.10
C ARG A 217 -42.37 7.16 12.59
N GLY A 218 -42.53 6.58 11.40
CA GLY A 218 -41.54 5.76 10.71
C GLY A 218 -40.26 6.53 10.43
N ARG A 219 -40.36 7.78 9.96
CA ARG A 219 -39.21 8.68 9.76
C ARG A 219 -38.41 8.91 11.03
N ARG A 220 -39.08 9.27 12.14
CA ARG A 220 -38.41 9.47 13.43
C ARG A 220 -37.72 8.19 13.92
N HIS A 221 -38.38 7.04 13.76
CA HIS A 221 -37.81 5.76 14.17
C HIS A 221 -36.57 5.39 13.35
N LEU A 222 -36.65 5.51 12.01
CA LEU A 222 -35.54 5.23 11.09
C LEU A 222 -34.34 6.15 11.36
N LEU A 223 -34.58 7.46 11.54
CA LEU A 223 -33.52 8.41 11.87
C LEU A 223 -32.86 8.09 13.21
N PHE A 224 -33.65 7.92 14.27
CA PHE A 224 -33.12 7.63 15.60
C PHE A 224 -32.29 6.33 15.58
N GLN A 225 -32.86 5.23 15.11
CA GLN A 225 -32.17 3.95 15.09
C GLN A 225 -30.95 3.94 14.15
N GLY A 226 -31.05 4.58 12.98
CA GLY A 226 -29.94 4.72 12.05
C GLY A 226 -28.77 5.51 12.63
N VAL A 227 -29.04 6.69 13.19
CA VAL A 227 -28.02 7.53 13.85
C VAL A 227 -27.41 6.82 15.05
N THR A 228 -28.22 6.20 15.91
CA THR A 228 -27.72 5.39 17.04
C THR A 228 -26.81 4.27 16.55
N SER A 229 -27.14 3.61 15.43
CA SER A 229 -26.29 2.54 14.87
C SER A 229 -24.93 3.08 14.43
N VAL A 230 -24.90 4.23 13.76
CA VAL A 230 -23.65 4.87 13.32
C VAL A 230 -22.81 5.30 14.52
N ILE A 231 -23.41 5.94 15.53
CA ILE A 231 -22.68 6.38 16.73
C ILE A 231 -22.10 5.19 17.51
N LEU A 232 -22.91 4.16 17.77
CA LEU A 232 -22.46 2.99 18.51
C LEU A 232 -21.40 2.20 17.74
N SER A 233 -21.56 2.04 16.42
CA SER A 233 -20.56 1.33 15.60
C SER A 233 -19.22 2.06 15.55
N LEU A 234 -19.24 3.39 15.44
CA LEU A 234 -18.04 4.23 15.49
C LEU A 234 -17.38 4.10 16.86
N GLY A 235 -18.16 4.21 17.92
CA GLY A 235 -17.73 4.03 19.30
C GLY A 235 -17.04 2.69 19.52
N MET A 236 -17.64 1.58 19.05
CA MET A 236 -17.06 0.23 19.14
C MET A 236 -15.71 0.09 18.40
N ALA A 237 -15.43 0.95 17.40
CA ALA A 237 -14.16 0.97 16.68
C ALA A 237 -13.14 1.99 17.23
N MET A 238 -13.47 2.79 18.24
CA MET A 238 -12.60 3.86 18.77
C MET A 238 -11.22 3.38 19.28
N MET A 239 -11.10 2.13 19.72
CA MET A 239 -9.81 1.53 20.09
C MET A 239 -8.82 1.47 18.93
N LEU A 240 -9.32 1.46 17.68
CA LEU A 240 -8.53 1.61 16.46
C LEU A 240 -8.50 3.09 16.04
N LEU A 241 -9.68 3.70 15.91
CA LEU A 241 -9.83 4.99 15.22
C LEU A 241 -9.17 6.16 15.96
N LEU A 242 -9.28 6.24 17.28
CA LEU A 242 -8.76 7.37 18.04
C LEU A 242 -7.22 7.45 18.03
N PRO A 243 -6.48 6.40 18.43
CA PRO A 243 -5.03 6.43 18.37
C PRO A 243 -4.49 6.55 16.93
N THR A 244 -5.17 5.95 15.95
CA THR A 244 -4.81 6.12 14.53
C THR A 244 -4.97 7.58 14.10
N PHE A 245 -6.08 8.23 14.47
CA PHE A 245 -6.31 9.64 14.17
C PHE A 245 -5.24 10.55 14.79
N MET A 246 -4.88 10.32 16.06
CA MET A 246 -3.80 11.06 16.71
C MET A 246 -2.46 10.87 16.01
N THR A 247 -2.15 9.64 15.58
CA THR A 247 -0.91 9.30 14.88
C THR A 247 -0.84 9.97 13.50
N ILE A 248 -1.96 10.04 12.77
CA ILE A 248 -2.05 10.74 11.47
C ILE A 248 -1.87 12.26 11.64
N LEU A 249 -2.45 12.85 12.70
CA LEU A 249 -2.31 14.28 12.98
C LEU A 249 -0.86 14.66 13.32
N GLU A 250 -0.16 13.78 14.03
CA GLU A 250 1.25 13.95 14.38
C GLU A 250 2.15 13.90 13.13
N HIS A 251 1.94 12.90 12.27
CA HIS A 251 2.83 12.59 11.15
C HIS A 251 2.24 13.02 9.80
N LYS A 252 1.78 14.28 9.68
CA LYS A 252 1.12 14.82 8.48
C LYS A 252 1.67 14.23 7.17
N HIS A 253 0.77 13.70 6.35
CA HIS A 253 1.11 13.06 5.08
C HIS A 253 1.89 14.03 4.18
N SER A 254 3.18 13.76 3.94
CA SER A 254 4.04 14.52 3.05
C SER A 254 4.05 13.88 1.67
N GLY A 255 3.85 14.69 0.62
CA GLY A 255 4.18 14.30 -0.75
C GLY A 255 3.04 13.84 -1.66
N GLU A 256 1.76 14.01 -1.33
CA GLU A 256 0.69 13.83 -2.33
C GLU A 256 0.53 15.06 -3.21
N LYS A 257 0.40 14.86 -4.54
CA LYS A 257 0.17 15.96 -5.49
C LYS A 257 -1.10 16.74 -5.13
N ALA A 258 -0.98 18.06 -4.98
CA ALA A 258 -2.12 18.93 -4.67
C ALA A 258 -3.21 18.81 -5.76
N THR A 259 -4.46 18.67 -5.34
CA THR A 259 -5.60 18.60 -6.28
C THR A 259 -5.79 19.95 -6.97
N THR A 260 -5.78 19.94 -8.30
CA THR A 260 -5.98 21.12 -9.13
C THR A 260 -7.45 21.30 -9.52
N TRP A 261 -7.81 22.49 -10.01
CA TRP A 261 -9.14 22.72 -10.59
C TRP A 261 -9.44 21.78 -11.76
N VAL A 262 -8.42 21.43 -12.56
CA VAL A 262 -8.55 20.54 -13.71
C VAL A 262 -8.96 19.13 -13.25
N ASP A 263 -8.35 18.62 -12.18
CA ASP A 263 -8.67 17.30 -11.61
C ASP A 263 -10.13 17.18 -11.14
N LEU A 264 -10.75 18.31 -10.78
CA LEU A 264 -12.13 18.33 -10.29
C LEU A 264 -13.16 18.40 -11.42
N VAL A 265 -12.88 19.14 -12.51
CA VAL A 265 -13.87 19.47 -13.55
C VAL A 265 -13.69 18.70 -14.86
N MET A 266 -12.51 18.13 -15.12
CA MET A 266 -12.31 17.31 -16.31
C MET A 266 -12.96 15.93 -16.13
N PRO A 267 -13.75 15.46 -17.12
CA PRO A 267 -14.36 14.14 -17.03
C PRO A 267 -13.31 13.04 -17.15
N ASN A 268 -13.26 12.15 -16.16
CA ASN A 268 -12.37 10.99 -16.12
C ASN A 268 -13.18 9.69 -16.21
N ILE A 269 -13.17 9.07 -17.40
CA ILE A 269 -13.93 7.85 -17.68
C ILE A 269 -13.46 6.64 -16.86
N LYS A 270 -12.19 6.61 -16.46
CA LYS A 270 -11.59 5.48 -15.74
C LYS A 270 -12.16 5.28 -14.35
N ASN A 271 -12.61 6.36 -13.72
CA ASN A 271 -13.31 6.28 -12.44
C ASN A 271 -14.53 5.35 -12.51
N LEU A 272 -15.16 5.24 -13.68
CA LEU A 272 -16.32 4.38 -13.90
C LEU A 272 -15.97 3.06 -14.60
N LEU A 273 -15.10 3.10 -15.63
CA LEU A 273 -14.95 2.01 -16.60
C LEU A 273 -13.62 1.26 -16.48
N TYR A 274 -13.70 -0.07 -16.33
CA TYR A 274 -12.66 -1.11 -16.39
C TYR A 274 -11.40 -0.95 -15.52
N ASP A 275 -11.10 0.25 -15.04
CA ASP A 275 -9.89 0.57 -14.29
C ASP A 275 -9.92 -0.07 -12.89
N PRO A 276 -8.87 -0.83 -12.49
CA PRO A 276 -8.78 -1.44 -11.16
C PRO A 276 -8.73 -0.46 -9.98
N TYR A 277 -8.46 0.82 -10.23
CA TYR A 277 -8.45 1.90 -9.24
C TYR A 277 -9.68 2.81 -9.36
N GLY A 278 -10.68 2.46 -10.18
CA GLY A 278 -12.00 3.06 -10.21
C GLY A 278 -13.08 2.12 -9.69
N LEU A 279 -14.31 2.33 -10.15
CA LEU A 279 -15.41 1.37 -9.99
C LEU A 279 -15.18 0.07 -10.79
N GLY A 280 -14.42 0.16 -11.89
CA GLY A 280 -14.10 -0.98 -12.76
C GLY A 280 -15.30 -1.59 -13.49
N LEU A 281 -16.37 -0.82 -13.72
CA LEU A 281 -17.59 -1.30 -14.38
C LEU A 281 -17.45 -1.30 -15.91
N THR A 282 -18.47 -1.82 -16.61
CA THR A 282 -18.41 -2.03 -18.06
C THR A 282 -19.15 -0.94 -18.83
N LEU A 283 -18.92 -0.87 -20.14
CA LEU A 283 -19.64 0.03 -21.05
C LEU A 283 -21.15 -0.14 -20.96
N LEU A 284 -21.64 -1.35 -20.65
CA LEU A 284 -23.05 -1.59 -20.41
C LEU A 284 -23.59 -0.76 -19.24
N CYS A 285 -22.83 -0.62 -18.14
CA CYS A 285 -23.26 0.21 -17.02
C CYS A 285 -23.37 1.67 -17.43
N LEU A 286 -22.37 2.20 -18.15
CA LEU A 286 -22.44 3.57 -18.68
C LEU A 286 -23.64 3.74 -19.63
N TYR A 287 -23.87 2.79 -20.55
CA TYR A 287 -25.04 2.74 -21.43
C TYR A 287 -26.36 2.84 -20.66
N LEU A 288 -26.53 1.98 -19.64
CA LEU A 288 -27.77 1.91 -18.87
C LEU A 288 -27.98 3.16 -17.99
N LEU A 289 -26.91 3.77 -17.48
CA LEU A 289 -27.00 5.05 -16.76
C LEU A 289 -27.46 6.18 -17.69
N VAL A 290 -26.85 6.29 -18.88
CA VAL A 290 -27.22 7.32 -19.88
C VAL A 290 -28.66 7.11 -20.36
N LEU A 291 -29.06 5.87 -20.65
CA LEU A 291 -30.45 5.55 -20.99
C LEU A 291 -31.41 5.85 -19.83
N GLY A 292 -30.98 5.59 -18.59
CA GLY A 292 -31.71 5.87 -17.36
C GLY A 292 -32.07 7.35 -17.17
N LEU A 293 -31.37 8.28 -17.82
CA LEU A 293 -31.74 9.71 -17.83
C LEU A 293 -33.14 9.97 -18.44
N ARG A 294 -33.62 9.07 -19.31
CA ARG A 294 -34.98 9.11 -19.90
C ARG A 294 -36.03 8.39 -19.04
N VAL A 295 -35.61 7.62 -18.04
CA VAL A 295 -36.51 6.82 -17.19
C VAL A 295 -36.88 7.63 -15.95
N ARG A 296 -38.15 8.05 -15.86
CA ARG A 296 -38.63 9.07 -14.90
C ARG A 296 -38.30 8.74 -13.44
N GLU A 297 -38.29 7.46 -13.08
CA GLU A 297 -38.11 6.94 -11.72
C GLU A 297 -36.66 6.92 -11.25
N VAL A 298 -35.70 6.84 -12.17
CA VAL A 298 -34.26 6.69 -11.88
C VAL A 298 -33.39 7.83 -12.43
N ARG A 299 -33.95 8.74 -13.22
CA ARG A 299 -33.22 9.81 -13.93
C ARG A 299 -32.26 10.61 -13.04
N TRP A 300 -32.69 10.98 -11.83
CA TRP A 300 -31.88 11.81 -10.94
C TRP A 300 -30.73 11.02 -10.34
N GLN A 301 -30.98 9.75 -10.03
CA GLN A 301 -29.98 8.83 -9.52
C GLN A 301 -28.93 8.54 -10.59
N CYS A 302 -29.35 8.28 -11.84
CA CYS A 302 -28.45 8.11 -12.96
C CYS A 302 -27.62 9.38 -13.24
N ALA A 303 -28.24 10.57 -13.22
CA ALA A 303 -27.52 11.84 -13.40
C ALA A 303 -26.46 12.08 -12.31
N LEU A 304 -26.82 11.85 -11.04
CA LEU A 304 -25.89 11.99 -9.91
C LEU A 304 -24.75 10.98 -9.96
N LEU A 305 -25.02 9.72 -10.33
CA LEU A 305 -23.98 8.71 -10.45
C LEU A 305 -23.03 8.98 -11.63
N LEU A 306 -23.56 9.45 -12.76
CA LEU A 306 -22.72 9.91 -13.89
C LEU A 306 -21.86 11.08 -13.47
N ALA A 307 -22.44 12.12 -12.86
CA ALA A 307 -21.69 13.29 -12.42
C ALA A 307 -20.65 12.93 -11.35
N GLY A 308 -21.02 12.13 -10.34
CA GLY A 308 -20.14 11.74 -9.25
C GLY A 308 -19.03 10.77 -9.66
N SER A 309 -19.23 9.99 -10.73
CA SER A 309 -18.19 9.09 -11.24
C SER A 309 -17.26 9.79 -12.23
N LEU A 310 -17.80 10.63 -13.11
CA LEU A 310 -17.00 11.27 -14.16
C LEU A 310 -16.20 12.47 -13.65
N PHE A 311 -16.68 13.21 -12.65
CA PHE A 311 -16.00 14.42 -12.17
C PHE A 311 -15.34 14.21 -10.81
N GLY A 312 -14.19 14.84 -10.58
CA GLY A 312 -13.37 14.64 -9.38
C GLY A 312 -13.98 15.20 -8.08
N VAL A 313 -15.00 16.08 -8.17
CA VAL A 313 -15.63 16.72 -7.00
C VAL A 313 -16.14 15.72 -5.97
N ALA A 314 -16.87 14.68 -6.40
CA ALA A 314 -17.38 13.68 -5.48
C ALA A 314 -16.25 12.90 -4.80
N SER A 315 -15.23 12.51 -5.58
CA SER A 315 -14.06 11.82 -5.05
C SER A 315 -13.30 12.67 -4.02
N TYR A 316 -13.15 13.96 -4.30
CA TYR A 316 -12.50 14.91 -3.39
C TYR A 316 -13.24 15.05 -2.07
N VAL A 317 -14.57 15.22 -2.11
CA VAL A 317 -15.41 15.35 -0.90
C VAL A 317 -15.40 14.06 -0.08
N LEU A 318 -15.56 12.90 -0.74
CA LEU A 318 -15.60 11.60 -0.07
C LEU A 318 -14.27 11.23 0.59
N ASN A 319 -13.17 11.75 0.06
CA ASN A 319 -11.82 11.57 0.60
C ASN A 319 -11.42 12.72 1.55
N ALA A 320 -12.39 13.37 2.20
CA ALA A 320 -12.19 14.44 3.17
C ALA A 320 -11.30 15.59 2.66
N THR A 321 -11.43 15.94 1.38
CA THR A 321 -10.70 17.04 0.72
C THR A 321 -9.18 16.85 0.65
N LEU A 322 -8.69 15.61 0.78
CA LEU A 322 -7.26 15.31 0.61
C LEU A 322 -6.85 15.26 -0.85
N TYR A 323 -7.59 14.48 -1.67
CA TYR A 323 -7.33 14.33 -3.10
C TYR A 323 -8.50 13.75 -3.89
N ALA A 324 -8.56 14.02 -5.19
CA ALA A 324 -9.62 13.60 -6.10
C ALA A 324 -9.30 12.32 -6.90
N ARG A 325 -9.14 11.16 -6.23
CA ARG A 325 -8.87 9.88 -6.91
C ARG A 325 -10.11 8.98 -6.98
N GLY A 326 -10.32 8.31 -8.12
CA GLY A 326 -11.46 7.43 -8.38
C GLY A 326 -11.62 6.25 -7.42
N LYS A 327 -10.53 5.80 -6.77
CA LYS A 327 -10.57 4.63 -5.89
C LYS A 327 -11.60 4.76 -4.77
N ILE A 328 -11.81 5.99 -4.25
CA ILE A 328 -12.78 6.26 -3.18
C ILE A 328 -14.22 5.96 -3.58
N LEU A 329 -14.50 5.82 -4.89
CA LEU A 329 -15.82 5.52 -5.41
C LEU A 329 -16.17 4.04 -5.33
N MET A 330 -15.21 3.12 -5.09
CA MET A 330 -15.47 1.66 -5.03
C MET A 330 -16.72 1.25 -4.22
N PRO A 331 -17.03 1.83 -3.04
CA PRO A 331 -18.28 1.53 -2.31
C PRO A 331 -19.57 1.78 -3.11
N PHE A 332 -19.54 2.57 -4.17
CA PHE A 332 -20.69 2.86 -5.02
C PHE A 332 -20.96 1.79 -6.09
N VAL A 333 -20.11 0.77 -6.25
CA VAL A 333 -20.34 -0.33 -7.20
C VAL A 333 -21.74 -0.98 -7.03
N PRO A 334 -22.20 -1.37 -5.81
CA PRO A 334 -23.56 -1.87 -5.62
C PRO A 334 -24.65 -0.87 -6.04
N VAL A 335 -24.43 0.42 -5.81
CA VAL A 335 -25.40 1.48 -6.12
C VAL A 335 -25.56 1.62 -7.62
N VAL A 336 -24.45 1.70 -8.36
CA VAL A 336 -24.46 1.82 -9.82
C VAL A 336 -25.14 0.61 -10.45
N ILE A 337 -24.75 -0.60 -10.03
CA ILE A 337 -25.33 -1.84 -10.55
C ILE A 337 -26.84 -1.90 -10.27
N TYR A 338 -27.29 -1.51 -9.08
CA TYR A 338 -28.72 -1.51 -8.75
C TYR A 338 -29.56 -0.65 -9.72
N TYR A 339 -29.13 0.59 -9.99
CA TYR A 339 -29.87 1.46 -10.92
C TYR A 339 -29.74 1.00 -12.38
N CYS A 340 -28.59 0.47 -12.79
CA CYS A 340 -28.43 -0.18 -14.09
C CYS A 340 -29.41 -1.35 -14.25
N MET A 341 -29.54 -2.21 -13.22
CA MET A 341 -30.46 -3.35 -13.25
C MET A 341 -31.93 -2.95 -13.21
N GLN A 342 -32.28 -1.82 -12.59
CA GLN A 342 -33.62 -1.25 -12.72
C GLN A 342 -33.95 -0.89 -14.17
N VAL A 343 -33.06 -0.18 -14.87
CA VAL A 343 -33.25 0.16 -16.28
C VAL A 343 -33.29 -1.10 -17.14
N PHE A 344 -32.36 -2.03 -16.93
CA PHE A 344 -32.29 -3.28 -17.67
C PHE A 344 -33.55 -4.16 -17.50
N GLN A 345 -34.08 -4.26 -16.27
CA GLN A 345 -35.33 -4.97 -16.01
C GLN A 345 -36.52 -4.32 -16.73
N LYS A 346 -36.59 -2.98 -16.79
CA LYS A 346 -37.62 -2.26 -17.54
C LYS A 346 -37.52 -2.51 -19.04
N ILE A 347 -36.30 -2.57 -19.58
CA ILE A 347 -36.08 -2.95 -20.99
C ILE A 347 -36.65 -4.33 -21.27
N ARG A 348 -36.36 -5.31 -20.40
CA ARG A 348 -36.86 -6.68 -20.55
C ARG A 348 -38.38 -6.79 -20.43
N LYS A 349 -39.00 -5.95 -19.61
CA LYS A 349 -40.47 -5.89 -19.47
C LYS A 349 -41.18 -5.12 -20.59
N GLY A 350 -40.45 -4.55 -21.54
CA GLY A 350 -41.03 -3.71 -22.59
C GLY A 350 -41.40 -2.28 -22.17
N GLU A 351 -41.27 -1.92 -20.89
CA GLU A 351 -41.53 -0.57 -20.35
C GLU A 351 -40.56 0.49 -20.91
N THR A 352 -39.41 0.06 -21.41
CA THR A 352 -38.40 0.89 -22.08
C THR A 352 -37.77 0.07 -23.21
N GLN A 353 -37.14 0.74 -24.16
CA GLN A 353 -36.49 0.10 -25.31
C GLN A 353 -35.03 0.54 -25.37
N TRP A 354 -34.18 -0.32 -25.93
CA TRP A 354 -32.84 0.05 -26.34
C TRP A 354 -32.88 1.22 -27.35
N ARG A 355 -31.86 2.06 -27.35
CA ARG A 355 -31.70 3.20 -28.26
C ARG A 355 -30.27 3.28 -28.77
N LEU A 356 -30.08 3.83 -29.96
CA LEU A 356 -28.75 3.98 -30.55
C LEU A 356 -28.00 5.23 -30.06
N TRP A 357 -28.71 6.31 -29.71
CA TRP A 357 -28.07 7.58 -29.34
C TRP A 357 -27.11 7.52 -28.14
N PRO A 358 -27.28 6.68 -27.09
CA PRO A 358 -26.28 6.57 -26.02
C PRO A 358 -24.92 6.11 -26.55
N LEU A 359 -24.90 5.30 -27.61
CA LEU A 359 -23.67 4.83 -28.24
C LEU A 359 -22.92 5.97 -28.96
N LEU A 360 -23.59 7.05 -29.37
CA LEU A 360 -22.93 8.22 -29.97
C LEU A 360 -22.09 8.98 -28.93
N ILE A 361 -22.58 9.08 -27.70
CA ILE A 361 -21.81 9.67 -26.59
C ILE A 361 -20.56 8.83 -26.34
N PHE A 362 -20.66 7.50 -26.46
CA PHE A 362 -19.52 6.61 -26.31
C PHE A 362 -18.54 6.69 -27.45
N ALA A 363 -19.01 6.81 -28.69
CA ALA A 363 -18.13 7.02 -29.84
C ALA A 363 -17.25 8.28 -29.64
N VAL A 364 -17.82 9.38 -29.13
CA VAL A 364 -17.08 10.61 -28.83
C VAL A 364 -16.06 10.40 -27.71
N ILE A 365 -16.45 9.74 -26.61
CA ILE A 365 -15.54 9.44 -25.49
C ILE A 365 -14.42 8.48 -25.92
N MET A 366 -14.70 7.51 -26.78
CA MET A 366 -13.70 6.56 -27.27
C MET A 366 -12.73 7.20 -28.25
N LEU A 367 -13.18 8.14 -29.09
CA LEU A 367 -12.31 8.88 -30.00
C LEU A 367 -11.23 9.68 -29.27
N THR A 368 -11.53 10.21 -28.07
CA THR A 368 -10.52 10.92 -27.26
C THR A 368 -9.54 9.98 -26.55
N GLN A 369 -9.81 8.67 -26.53
CA GLN A 369 -9.01 7.65 -25.86
C GLN A 369 -8.28 6.72 -26.85
N ARG A 370 -8.25 7.06 -28.16
CA ARG A 370 -7.73 6.19 -29.23
C ARG A 370 -6.27 5.74 -29.04
N ASN A 371 -5.46 6.55 -28.36
CA ASN A 371 -4.04 6.26 -28.13
C ASN A 371 -3.78 5.42 -26.87
N GLN A 372 -4.83 4.97 -26.17
CA GLN A 372 -4.72 4.15 -24.97
C GLN A 372 -4.72 2.66 -25.35
N GLU A 373 -3.91 1.80 -24.71
CA GLU A 373 -3.81 0.38 -25.13
C GLU A 373 -5.08 -0.43 -24.89
N TRP A 374 -5.89 -0.04 -23.91
CA TRP A 374 -7.18 -0.67 -23.64
C TRP A 374 -8.26 -0.32 -24.68
N PHE A 375 -7.97 0.61 -25.62
CA PHE A 375 -8.91 1.03 -26.66
C PHE A 375 -9.43 -0.16 -27.47
N ALA A 376 -8.57 -1.11 -27.85
CA ALA A 376 -8.98 -2.28 -28.64
C ALA A 376 -9.99 -3.18 -27.89
N TRP A 377 -9.75 -3.42 -26.60
CA TRP A 377 -10.64 -4.25 -25.78
C TRP A 377 -11.99 -3.59 -25.52
N VAL A 378 -11.97 -2.30 -25.19
CA VAL A 378 -13.19 -1.55 -24.90
C VAL A 378 -13.98 -1.26 -26.18
N THR A 379 -13.33 -1.08 -27.33
CA THR A 379 -14.04 -0.99 -28.63
C THR A 379 -14.74 -2.29 -28.98
N LEU A 380 -14.13 -3.45 -28.68
CA LEU A 380 -14.75 -4.74 -28.93
C LEU A 380 -15.94 -5.01 -28.00
N ASP A 381 -15.86 -4.64 -26.72
CA ASP A 381 -17.02 -4.68 -25.81
C ASP A 381 -18.15 -3.75 -26.30
N GLY A 382 -17.79 -2.56 -26.80
CA GLY A 382 -18.72 -1.63 -27.45
C GLY A 382 -19.38 -2.21 -28.69
N ALA A 383 -18.64 -2.96 -29.52
CA ALA A 383 -19.17 -3.65 -30.69
C ALA A 383 -20.17 -4.74 -30.31
N ILE A 384 -19.86 -5.55 -29.28
CA ILE A 384 -20.79 -6.56 -28.75
C ILE A 384 -22.07 -5.90 -28.24
N LEU A 385 -21.94 -4.81 -27.48
CA LEU A 385 -23.09 -4.04 -26.99
C LEU A 385 -23.94 -3.49 -28.14
N LEU A 386 -23.30 -2.91 -29.17
CA LEU A 386 -23.98 -2.41 -30.37
C LEU A 386 -24.74 -3.54 -31.09
N THR A 387 -24.11 -4.70 -31.29
CA THR A 387 -24.76 -5.86 -31.92
C THR A 387 -26.00 -6.29 -31.13
N ILE A 388 -25.91 -6.37 -29.81
CA ILE A 388 -27.05 -6.73 -28.96
C ILE A 388 -28.17 -5.70 -29.06
N VAL A 389 -27.83 -4.41 -29.04
CA VAL A 389 -28.80 -3.32 -29.21
C VAL A 389 -29.51 -3.41 -30.57
N LEU A 390 -28.76 -3.63 -31.66
CA LEU A 390 -29.31 -3.76 -33.00
C LEU A 390 -30.21 -4.99 -33.14
N VAL A 391 -29.77 -6.14 -32.63
CA VAL A 391 -30.54 -7.38 -32.67
C VAL A 391 -31.85 -7.23 -31.89
N ASP A 392 -31.84 -6.65 -30.69
CA ASP A 392 -33.07 -6.46 -29.91
C ASP A 392 -34.03 -5.45 -30.57
N LEU A 393 -33.51 -4.40 -31.21
CA LEU A 393 -34.31 -3.47 -32.01
C LEU A 393 -34.96 -4.14 -33.23
N ILE A 394 -34.24 -5.04 -33.93
CA ILE A 394 -34.75 -5.77 -35.10
C ILE A 394 -35.80 -6.80 -34.67
N LEU A 395 -35.55 -7.57 -33.61
CA LEU A 395 -36.46 -8.60 -33.13
C LEU A 395 -37.77 -8.00 -32.62
N ARG A 396 -37.74 -6.89 -31.89
CA ARG A 396 -38.96 -6.20 -31.43
C ARG A 396 -39.74 -5.55 -32.56
N LYS A 397 -39.10 -5.21 -33.68
CA LYS A 397 -39.78 -4.72 -34.88
C LYS A 397 -40.55 -5.83 -35.61
N HIS A 398 -40.13 -7.09 -35.44
CA HIS A 398 -40.77 -8.27 -36.04
C HIS A 398 -41.78 -8.96 -35.10
N ALA A 399 -41.74 -8.68 -33.81
CA ALA A 399 -42.68 -9.19 -32.80
C ALA A 399 -43.98 -8.35 -32.78
N HIS A 400 -44.80 -8.45 -33.82
CA HIS A 400 -46.26 -8.24 -33.72
C HIS A 400 -46.91 -9.60 -33.41
N LEU A 401 -46.59 -10.17 -32.25
CA LEU A 401 -47.15 -11.46 -31.79
C LEU A 401 -48.15 -11.20 -30.66
N THR A 402 -49.18 -12.04 -30.58
CA THR A 402 -50.30 -11.92 -29.63
C THR A 402 -49.83 -12.10 -28.17
N GLU A 403 -50.56 -11.52 -27.20
CA GLU A 403 -50.21 -11.52 -25.76
C GLU A 403 -49.88 -12.92 -25.19
N GLU A 404 -50.48 -13.99 -25.72
CA GLU A 404 -50.22 -15.38 -25.29
C GLU A 404 -48.86 -15.93 -25.75
N GLU A 405 -48.31 -15.45 -26.88
CA GLU A 405 -46.99 -15.86 -27.39
C GLU A 405 -45.85 -15.10 -26.70
N GLU A 406 -46.10 -13.87 -26.24
CA GLU A 406 -45.19 -13.10 -25.39
C GLU A 406 -45.01 -13.75 -24.00
N GLU A 407 -46.09 -14.21 -23.37
CA GLU A 407 -46.00 -14.97 -22.11
C GLU A 407 -45.19 -16.26 -22.30
N ARG A 408 -45.40 -17.00 -23.40
CA ARG A 408 -44.68 -18.24 -23.73
C ARG A 408 -43.19 -18.02 -24.06
N GLN A 409 -42.84 -16.98 -24.81
CA GLN A 409 -41.43 -16.63 -25.08
C GLN A 409 -40.70 -16.05 -23.85
N SER A 410 -41.43 -15.40 -22.93
CA SER A 410 -40.87 -14.97 -21.65
C SER A 410 -40.52 -16.14 -20.72
N LEU A 411 -41.27 -17.25 -20.83
CA LEU A 411 -41.13 -18.46 -20.01
C LEU A 411 -40.04 -19.43 -20.52
N TYR A 412 -39.78 -19.49 -21.84
CA TYR A 412 -38.85 -20.46 -22.45
C TYR A 412 -37.59 -19.82 -23.07
N GLY A 413 -36.52 -19.72 -22.27
CA GLY A 413 -35.16 -20.14 -22.64
C GLY A 413 -34.29 -19.29 -23.60
N THR A 414 -34.83 -18.51 -24.53
CA THR A 414 -33.98 -17.85 -25.56
C THR A 414 -33.46 -16.46 -25.18
N GLY A 415 -33.94 -15.85 -24.10
CA GLY A 415 -33.54 -14.51 -23.68
C GLY A 415 -32.21 -14.44 -22.93
N MET A 416 -31.79 -15.51 -22.25
CA MET A 416 -30.57 -15.52 -21.42
C MET A 416 -29.30 -15.50 -22.28
N PHE A 417 -29.21 -16.39 -23.27
CA PHE A 417 -28.03 -16.50 -24.15
C PHE A 417 -27.74 -15.21 -24.92
N ARG A 418 -28.76 -14.38 -25.21
CA ARG A 418 -28.62 -13.11 -25.94
C ARG A 418 -27.69 -12.12 -25.25
N TYR A 419 -27.64 -12.13 -23.92
CA TYR A 419 -26.89 -11.13 -23.15
C TYR A 419 -25.60 -11.68 -22.52
N ILE A 420 -25.34 -12.99 -22.62
CA ILE A 420 -24.11 -13.61 -22.07
C ILE A 420 -22.84 -13.01 -22.71
N GLY A 421 -22.92 -12.61 -23.99
CA GLY A 421 -21.81 -11.95 -24.69
C GLY A 421 -21.27 -10.71 -23.98
N LEU A 422 -22.10 -10.01 -23.19
CA LEU A 422 -21.72 -8.80 -22.44
C LEU A 422 -20.77 -9.07 -21.26
N PHE A 423 -20.51 -10.34 -20.93
CA PHE A 423 -19.56 -10.72 -19.89
C PHE A 423 -18.21 -11.17 -20.45
N VAL A 424 -18.14 -11.47 -21.76
CA VAL A 424 -16.95 -12.05 -22.39
C VAL A 424 -15.77 -11.06 -22.32
N MET A 425 -15.97 -9.82 -22.75
CA MET A 425 -14.90 -8.82 -22.72
C MET A 425 -14.52 -8.40 -21.30
N PRO A 426 -15.45 -8.10 -20.38
CA PRO A 426 -15.10 -7.83 -18.98
C PRO A 426 -14.28 -8.95 -18.33
N PHE A 427 -14.61 -10.21 -18.64
CA PHE A 427 -13.85 -11.36 -18.14
C PHE A 427 -12.41 -11.37 -18.69
N PHE A 428 -12.21 -11.20 -19.99
CA PHE A 428 -10.86 -11.14 -20.58
C PHE A 428 -10.07 -9.90 -20.15
N ILE A 429 -10.72 -8.75 -19.97
CA ILE A 429 -10.06 -7.55 -19.45
C ILE A 429 -9.56 -7.79 -18.02
N TYR A 430 -10.37 -8.44 -17.17
CA TYR A 430 -9.94 -8.83 -15.83
C TYR A 430 -8.73 -9.77 -15.87
N LEU A 431 -8.77 -10.80 -16.72
CA LEU A 431 -7.64 -11.73 -16.91
C LEU A 431 -6.39 -11.02 -17.42
N GLY A 432 -6.54 -10.09 -18.38
CA GLY A 432 -5.43 -9.30 -18.92
C GLY A 432 -4.77 -8.45 -17.85
N ALA A 433 -5.56 -7.80 -17.00
CA ALA A 433 -5.03 -7.04 -15.86
C ALA A 433 -4.24 -7.95 -14.90
N ALA A 434 -4.77 -9.14 -14.57
CA ALA A 434 -4.09 -10.12 -13.71
C ALA A 434 -2.81 -10.70 -14.32
N ALA A 435 -2.77 -10.90 -15.64
CA ALA A 435 -1.61 -11.45 -16.35
C ALA A 435 -0.41 -10.49 -16.39
N MET A 436 -0.66 -9.18 -16.22
CA MET A 436 0.38 -8.15 -16.14
C MET A 436 1.00 -8.01 -14.74
N GLU A 437 0.46 -8.69 -13.73
CA GLU A 437 0.90 -8.56 -12.36
C GLU A 437 2.09 -9.48 -12.05
N GLY A 438 3.05 -8.98 -11.27
CA GLY A 438 4.11 -9.81 -10.71
C GLY A 438 3.60 -10.62 -9.52
N TRP A 439 3.36 -11.92 -9.71
CA TRP A 439 2.86 -12.83 -8.67
C TRP A 439 3.97 -13.34 -7.74
N GLN A 440 3.64 -13.52 -6.45
CA GLN A 440 4.59 -14.03 -5.47
C GLN A 440 4.71 -15.56 -5.56
N GLY A 441 5.88 -16.05 -5.96
CA GLY A 441 6.21 -17.48 -5.96
C GLY A 441 6.20 -18.11 -4.56
N ILE A 442 5.83 -19.39 -4.48
CA ILE A 442 5.93 -20.23 -3.28
C ILE A 442 7.36 -20.80 -3.22
N PRO A 443 8.09 -20.68 -2.10
CA PRO A 443 9.35 -21.41 -1.89
C PRO A 443 9.11 -22.92 -2.02
N ASN A 444 9.88 -23.61 -2.88
CA ASN A 444 9.52 -24.90 -3.48
C ASN A 444 9.07 -25.99 -2.50
N ALA A 445 7.87 -26.54 -2.72
CA ALA A 445 7.57 -27.94 -2.47
C ALA A 445 7.36 -28.64 -3.83
N GLU A 446 8.32 -29.49 -4.18
CA GLU A 446 8.32 -30.51 -5.24
C GLU A 446 8.31 -30.08 -6.73
N SER A 447 9.28 -30.70 -7.42
CA SER A 447 9.57 -30.69 -8.85
C SER A 447 8.42 -31.18 -9.74
N GLY A 448 8.20 -30.50 -10.87
CA GLY A 448 7.43 -31.06 -11.98
C GLY A 448 7.07 -30.06 -13.08
N GLN A 449 7.88 -30.03 -14.14
CA GLN A 449 7.56 -29.60 -15.51
C GLN A 449 6.48 -28.51 -15.69
N THR A 450 6.89 -27.30 -16.02
CA THR A 450 6.47 -26.60 -17.25
C THR A 450 7.24 -25.30 -17.43
N THR A 451 7.51 -24.99 -18.69
CA THR A 451 8.23 -23.83 -19.23
C THR A 451 7.69 -22.49 -18.72
N GLY A 452 8.40 -21.88 -17.78
CA GLY A 452 8.26 -20.48 -17.39
C GLY A 452 9.40 -19.66 -17.98
N VAL A 453 9.06 -18.64 -18.76
CA VAL A 453 9.99 -17.69 -19.37
C VAL A 453 10.71 -16.93 -18.25
N ASN A 454 11.97 -17.26 -17.99
CA ASN A 454 12.85 -16.45 -17.17
C ASN A 454 13.15 -15.16 -17.92
N THR A 455 12.38 -14.14 -17.60
CA THR A 455 12.78 -12.76 -17.86
C THR A 455 13.59 -12.35 -16.63
N GLU A 456 14.90 -12.16 -16.78
CA GLU A 456 15.63 -11.24 -15.90
C GLU A 456 15.07 -9.84 -16.17
N GLN A 457 13.90 -9.56 -15.60
CA GLN A 457 13.42 -8.20 -15.46
C GLN A 457 14.24 -7.57 -14.35
N THR A 458 15.15 -6.69 -14.77
CA THR A 458 15.27 -5.37 -14.14
C THR A 458 14.01 -5.06 -13.34
N MET A 459 14.14 -4.87 -12.03
CA MET A 459 13.08 -4.31 -11.17
C MET A 459 12.71 -2.90 -11.67
N SER A 460 11.88 -2.87 -12.70
CA SER A 460 11.28 -1.71 -13.34
C SER A 460 9.77 -1.92 -13.43
N THR A 461 9.14 -2.20 -12.30
CA THR A 461 7.70 -1.94 -12.11
C THR A 461 7.49 -1.53 -10.65
N ASP A 462 7.92 -0.30 -10.32
CA ASP A 462 7.02 0.54 -9.56
C ASP A 462 5.91 0.88 -10.54
N THR A 463 4.76 0.23 -10.42
CA THR A 463 3.51 0.72 -11.02
C THR A 463 3.26 2.12 -10.50
N ASP A 464 3.73 3.09 -11.28
CA ASP A 464 3.13 4.40 -11.36
C ASP A 464 1.63 4.24 -11.60
N GLN A 465 0.82 5.11 -11.01
CA GLN A 465 -0.58 5.25 -11.42
C GLN A 465 -0.72 5.98 -12.78
N SER A 466 0.31 5.94 -13.62
CA SER A 466 0.26 6.42 -14.99
C SER A 466 0.26 5.23 -15.95
N LEU A 467 -0.82 5.18 -16.73
CA LEU A 467 -1.02 4.47 -18.00
C LEU A 467 0.26 4.07 -18.76
N GLY A 468 0.29 2.82 -19.23
CA GLY A 468 1.19 2.35 -20.28
C GLY A 468 1.50 0.85 -20.13
N ALA A 469 0.87 0.03 -20.94
CA ALA A 469 0.85 -1.43 -21.03
C ALA A 469 1.09 -1.88 -22.49
N GLY A 470 2.35 -1.83 -22.95
CA GLY A 470 2.73 -2.30 -24.28
C GLY A 470 2.99 -3.81 -24.33
N VAL A 471 2.47 -4.49 -25.35
CA VAL A 471 2.89 -5.84 -25.77
C VAL A 471 3.11 -5.82 -27.29
N VAL A 472 4.32 -6.21 -27.73
CA VAL A 472 4.66 -6.50 -29.12
C VAL A 472 5.06 -7.98 -29.22
N TRP A 473 4.47 -8.69 -30.18
CA TRP A 473 4.78 -10.09 -30.48
C TRP A 473 5.91 -10.18 -31.49
N HIS A 474 7.01 -10.86 -31.16
CA HIS A 474 8.00 -11.31 -32.15
C HIS A 474 8.32 -12.80 -31.99
N THR A 475 8.26 -13.49 -33.13
CA THR A 475 8.58 -14.90 -33.36
C THR A 475 10.03 -15.06 -33.81
N GLY A 476 10.81 -15.98 -33.21
CA GLY A 476 11.93 -16.67 -33.88
C GLY A 476 13.36 -16.50 -33.32
N THR A 477 13.87 -17.59 -32.70
CA THR A 477 15.20 -18.25 -32.85
C THR A 477 16.52 -17.45 -32.90
N GLU A 478 17.40 -17.62 -31.91
CA GLU A 478 18.64 -18.45 -31.94
C GLU A 478 19.48 -18.29 -30.66
N ASN A 479 20.22 -19.35 -30.30
CA ASN A 479 20.87 -19.62 -29.01
C ASN A 479 22.27 -18.99 -28.86
N GLY A 480 22.64 -18.69 -27.60
CA GLY A 480 24.02 -18.47 -27.16
C GLY A 480 24.11 -18.48 -25.63
N ALA A 481 24.23 -19.67 -25.04
CA ALA A 481 24.15 -19.92 -23.60
C ALA A 481 25.47 -19.68 -22.85
N VAL A 482 25.39 -19.06 -21.67
CA VAL A 482 26.27 -19.33 -20.52
C VAL A 482 25.35 -19.52 -19.32
N SER A 483 25.47 -20.68 -18.69
CA SER A 483 24.54 -21.26 -17.72
C SER A 483 24.91 -20.88 -16.28
N ASP A 484 23.95 -20.34 -15.52
CA ASP A 484 23.89 -20.50 -14.06
C ASP A 484 22.44 -20.90 -13.71
N THR A 485 22.22 -22.17 -13.43
CA THR A 485 20.94 -22.74 -13.01
C THR A 485 20.86 -22.74 -11.48
N ASP A 486 20.07 -21.82 -10.91
CA ASP A 486 19.72 -21.77 -9.48
C ASP A 486 18.66 -22.85 -9.15
N THR A 487 19.08 -23.95 -8.52
CA THR A 487 18.18 -25.01 -8.01
C THR A 487 18.46 -25.42 -6.56
N ASP A 488 18.80 -24.50 -5.65
CA ASP A 488 19.10 -24.85 -4.24
C ASP A 488 18.69 -23.77 -3.18
N THR A 489 17.46 -23.24 -3.19
CA THR A 489 17.12 -22.03 -2.39
C THR A 489 16.65 -22.23 -0.93
N GLU A 490 16.13 -23.38 -0.51
CA GLU A 490 15.70 -23.55 0.90
C GLU A 490 16.80 -24.06 1.84
N SER A 491 17.80 -24.78 1.34
CA SER A 491 18.88 -25.32 2.18
C SER A 491 19.93 -24.27 2.59
N GLU A 492 19.90 -23.08 1.98
CA GLU A 492 20.91 -22.03 2.18
C GLU A 492 20.44 -20.85 3.06
N GLN A 493 19.19 -20.80 3.50
CA GLN A 493 18.70 -19.70 4.36
C GLN A 493 18.92 -19.97 5.86
N PHE A 494 19.18 -18.92 6.62
CA PHE A 494 19.30 -18.99 8.08
C PHE A 494 17.93 -19.18 8.73
N THR A 495 17.86 -20.01 9.79
CA THR A 495 16.64 -20.14 10.59
C THR A 495 16.46 -18.94 11.52
N GLU A 496 15.24 -18.73 12.03
CA GLU A 496 14.95 -17.67 13.01
C GLU A 496 15.88 -17.77 14.24
N GLU A 497 16.09 -18.98 14.76
CA GLU A 497 16.93 -19.23 15.93
C GLU A 497 18.40 -18.92 15.67
N GLU A 498 18.90 -19.25 14.47
CA GLU A 498 20.27 -18.95 14.08
C GLU A 498 20.50 -17.44 14.01
N VAL A 499 19.58 -16.72 13.37
CA VAL A 499 19.67 -15.26 13.29
C VAL A 499 19.56 -14.64 14.68
N GLN A 500 18.63 -15.09 15.52
CA GLN A 500 18.47 -14.59 16.88
C GLN A 500 19.70 -14.84 17.75
N ALA A 501 20.38 -15.97 17.59
CA ALA A 501 21.58 -16.30 18.35
C ALA A 501 22.73 -15.31 18.12
N PHE A 502 22.92 -14.83 16.89
CA PHE A 502 23.94 -13.82 16.57
C PHE A 502 23.44 -12.39 16.80
N CYS A 503 22.18 -12.12 16.47
CA CYS A 503 21.64 -10.77 16.34
C CYS A 503 20.75 -10.34 17.51
N GLY A 504 20.64 -11.14 18.57
CA GLY A 504 19.67 -10.94 19.67
C GLY A 504 19.96 -9.78 20.63
N ASN A 505 21.09 -9.09 20.51
CA ASN A 505 21.41 -7.96 21.38
C ASN A 505 20.57 -6.72 21.03
N ARG A 506 19.56 -6.42 21.87
CA ARG A 506 18.62 -5.30 21.66
C ARG A 506 19.22 -3.88 21.79
N LEU A 507 20.51 -3.74 22.11
CA LEU A 507 21.22 -2.46 21.96
C LEU A 507 21.71 -2.20 20.55
N TYR A 508 21.55 -3.16 19.63
CA TYR A 508 21.97 -3.02 18.26
C TYR A 508 20.88 -3.50 17.30
N ARG A 509 20.95 -3.03 16.06
CA ARG A 509 20.03 -3.39 14.99
C ARG A 509 20.56 -4.53 14.15
N CYS A 510 19.62 -5.26 13.59
CA CYS A 510 19.84 -6.31 12.60
C CYS A 510 18.91 -6.06 11.43
N ASP A 511 19.45 -5.99 10.21
CA ASP A 511 18.67 -5.68 9.01
C ASP A 511 19.07 -6.56 7.82
N LYS A 512 18.14 -6.78 6.88
CA LYS A 512 18.31 -7.68 5.73
C LYS A 512 18.45 -6.88 4.43
N LEU A 513 19.55 -7.09 3.71
CA LEU A 513 19.92 -6.34 2.49
C LEU A 513 19.61 -7.06 1.18
N THR A 514 19.15 -8.31 1.21
CA THR A 514 18.98 -9.09 -0.02
C THR A 514 17.75 -8.68 -0.82
N ASP A 515 16.64 -8.29 -0.15
CA ASP A 515 15.37 -7.86 -0.75
C ASP A 515 14.68 -6.73 0.06
N THR A 516 15.32 -5.56 0.12
CA THR A 516 14.98 -4.48 1.06
C THR A 516 13.55 -3.95 0.92
N LYS A 517 12.98 -3.86 -0.28
CA LYS A 517 11.57 -3.48 -0.48
C LYS A 517 10.60 -4.57 -0.02
N LYS A 518 10.96 -5.84 -0.21
CA LYS A 518 10.11 -6.99 0.10
C LYS A 518 9.97 -7.20 1.60
N ASP A 519 11.10 -7.09 2.29
CA ASP A 519 11.23 -7.45 3.69
C ASP A 519 11.25 -6.22 4.62
N CYS A 520 11.02 -4.99 4.12
CA CYS A 520 11.08 -3.76 4.90
C CYS A 520 10.15 -3.69 6.13
N ASN A 521 9.09 -4.50 6.15
CA ASN A 521 8.14 -4.59 7.26
C ASN A 521 8.16 -5.97 7.96
N ALA A 522 9.16 -6.80 7.64
CA ALA A 522 9.34 -8.11 8.24
C ALA A 522 10.37 -8.03 9.38
N LEU A 523 10.00 -8.55 10.56
CA LEU A 523 10.98 -8.91 11.57
C LEU A 523 11.38 -10.38 11.34
N LEU A 524 12.69 -10.62 11.31
CA LEU A 524 13.33 -11.92 11.21
C LEU A 524 13.11 -12.77 12.46
N PHE A 525 13.02 -12.14 13.63
CA PHE A 525 12.71 -12.78 14.92
C PHE A 525 12.08 -11.79 15.90
N TYR A 526 11.38 -12.28 16.92
CA TYR A 526 10.83 -11.40 17.96
C TYR A 526 11.93 -10.74 18.80
N GLY A 527 11.84 -9.42 18.97
CA GLY A 527 12.80 -8.63 19.73
C GLY A 527 13.91 -8.00 18.88
N GLN A 528 14.00 -8.34 17.59
CA GLN A 528 14.86 -7.64 16.64
C GLN A 528 14.58 -6.13 16.66
N GLN A 529 15.64 -5.33 16.56
CA GLN A 529 15.56 -3.89 16.29
C GLN A 529 15.91 -3.65 14.82
N SER A 530 15.03 -3.01 14.06
CA SER A 530 15.24 -2.72 12.64
C SER A 530 15.20 -1.21 12.38
N ALA A 531 16.04 -0.73 11.47
CA ALA A 531 16.01 0.65 11.00
C ALA A 531 14.96 0.85 9.89
N ASN A 532 14.47 -0.24 9.31
CA ASN A 532 13.64 -0.25 8.12
C ASN A 532 12.16 -0.24 8.43
N MET A 533 11.40 0.42 7.55
CA MET A 533 9.94 0.45 7.64
C MET A 533 9.34 0.97 6.34
N TYR A 534 8.17 0.46 5.98
CA TYR A 534 7.28 1.16 5.06
C TYR A 534 5.91 1.40 5.71
N SER A 535 5.63 2.67 6.02
CA SER A 535 4.32 3.14 6.48
C SER A 535 3.91 4.45 5.81
N SER A 536 2.62 4.55 5.45
CA SER A 536 2.00 5.79 4.95
C SER A 536 2.00 6.95 5.97
N VAL A 537 2.30 6.66 7.24
CA VAL A 537 2.30 7.59 8.37
C VAL A 537 3.69 7.61 9.05
N THR A 538 4.74 7.60 8.23
CA THR A 538 6.14 7.58 8.69
C THR A 538 6.51 8.85 9.47
N ASN A 539 7.37 8.71 10.48
CA ASN A 539 7.82 9.82 11.30
C ASN A 539 8.63 10.84 10.46
N PRO A 540 8.21 12.13 10.38
CA PRO A 540 8.84 13.11 9.51
C PRO A 540 10.23 13.53 10.00
N LEU A 541 10.51 13.48 11.30
CA LEU A 541 11.84 13.74 11.83
C LEU A 541 12.80 12.65 11.37
N TYR A 542 12.39 11.39 11.48
CA TYR A 542 13.21 10.26 11.04
C TYR A 542 13.35 10.21 9.51
N GLN A 543 12.27 10.48 8.76
CA GLN A 543 12.31 10.64 7.30
C GLN A 543 13.29 11.75 6.87
N ASN A 544 13.28 12.89 7.56
CA ASN A 544 14.20 13.98 7.28
C ASN A 544 15.65 13.60 7.62
N PHE A 545 15.89 12.95 8.75
CA PHE A 545 17.20 12.43 9.11
C PHE A 545 17.72 11.45 8.03
N TYR A 546 16.89 10.47 7.67
CA TYR A 546 17.20 9.43 6.69
C TYR A 546 17.56 10.01 5.32
N TYR A 547 16.70 10.87 4.76
CA TYR A 547 16.89 11.32 3.38
C TYR A 547 17.71 12.61 3.24
N ASN A 548 17.52 13.58 4.13
CA ASN A 548 18.09 14.92 3.97
C ASN A 548 19.37 15.13 4.76
N VAL A 549 19.54 14.41 5.88
CA VAL A 549 20.69 14.58 6.78
C VAL A 549 21.78 13.57 6.46
N VAL A 550 21.49 12.26 6.46
CA VAL A 550 22.47 11.21 6.15
C VAL A 550 22.52 10.82 4.67
N LYS A 551 21.67 11.44 3.84
CA LYS A 551 21.62 11.31 2.38
C LYS A 551 21.45 9.86 1.88
N MET A 552 20.58 9.09 2.53
CA MET A 552 20.19 7.77 2.02
C MET A 552 19.51 7.90 0.66
N PRO A 553 19.72 6.95 -0.27
CA PRO A 553 19.11 7.01 -1.59
C PRO A 553 17.59 6.80 -1.53
N ILE A 554 16.86 7.48 -2.41
CA ILE A 554 15.42 7.29 -2.56
C ILE A 554 15.20 6.24 -3.66
N GLN A 555 14.80 5.05 -3.25
CA GLN A 555 14.70 3.90 -4.16
C GLN A 555 13.31 3.72 -4.79
N ILE A 556 12.31 4.53 -4.43
CA ILE A 556 10.93 4.40 -4.94
C ILE A 556 10.33 5.77 -5.22
N ASN A 557 9.10 5.80 -5.74
CA ASN A 557 8.43 7.05 -6.10
C ASN A 557 8.16 7.99 -4.93
N ASN A 558 8.06 7.48 -3.70
CA ASN A 558 7.71 8.27 -2.52
C ASN A 558 8.84 8.24 -1.47
N ARG A 559 8.66 8.98 -0.38
CA ARG A 559 9.59 9.03 0.76
C ARG A 559 9.03 8.34 2.00
N THR A 560 7.95 7.57 1.88
CA THR A 560 7.26 6.94 3.04
C THR A 560 7.76 5.53 3.34
N ALA A 561 8.64 4.98 2.50
CA ALA A 561 9.45 3.83 2.84
C ALA A 561 10.84 4.28 3.30
N LEU A 562 11.41 3.62 4.30
CA LEU A 562 12.79 3.74 4.76
C LEU A 562 13.41 2.38 4.46
N LEU A 563 14.05 2.28 3.30
CA LEU A 563 14.52 1.04 2.71
C LEU A 563 16.04 0.94 2.77
N GLU A 564 16.52 -0.08 3.45
CA GLU A 564 17.94 -0.24 3.74
C GLU A 564 18.81 -0.13 2.50
N GLU A 565 19.98 0.48 2.68
CA GLU A 565 21.03 0.47 1.68
C GLU A 565 22.39 0.63 2.37
N ARG A 566 23.44 0.18 1.69
CA ARG A 566 24.81 0.13 2.21
C ARG A 566 25.37 1.54 2.42
N ASN A 567 25.13 2.13 3.59
CA ASN A 567 25.61 3.44 4.00
C ASN A 567 26.28 3.36 5.40
N PRO A 568 27.62 3.46 5.48
CA PRO A 568 28.33 3.26 6.74
C PRO A 568 28.04 4.36 7.79
N LEU A 569 27.72 5.59 7.37
CA LEU A 569 27.31 6.65 8.31
C LEU A 569 25.97 6.32 8.95
N PHE A 570 24.99 5.90 8.13
CA PHE A 570 23.68 5.50 8.65
C PHE A 570 23.80 4.29 9.58
N ALA A 571 24.50 3.24 9.14
CA ALA A 571 24.76 2.05 9.93
C ALA A 571 25.42 2.35 11.27
N GLN A 572 26.41 3.27 11.29
CA GLN A 572 27.07 3.71 12.52
C GLN A 572 26.11 4.43 13.47
N LEU A 573 25.31 5.37 12.97
CA LEU A 573 24.38 6.19 13.78
C LEU A 573 23.17 5.40 14.27
N MET A 574 22.69 4.47 13.46
CA MET A 574 21.56 3.59 13.76
C MET A 574 21.99 2.29 14.44
N GLY A 575 23.27 2.10 14.74
CA GLY A 575 23.73 0.89 15.43
C GLY A 575 23.42 -0.40 14.70
N GLU A 576 23.46 -0.40 13.37
CA GLU A 576 23.29 -1.58 12.53
C GLU A 576 24.51 -2.47 12.61
N ARG A 577 24.66 -3.10 13.76
CA ARG A 577 25.80 -3.97 14.04
C ARG A 577 25.73 -5.22 13.18
N TYR A 578 24.53 -5.75 12.95
CA TYR A 578 24.33 -7.00 12.22
C TYR A 578 23.58 -6.79 10.92
N ILE A 579 23.98 -7.51 9.88
CA ILE A 579 23.25 -7.53 8.61
C ILE A 579 23.15 -8.96 8.06
N LEU A 580 22.03 -9.25 7.42
CA LEU A 580 21.86 -10.43 6.58
C LEU A 580 21.99 -10.01 5.11
N THR A 581 23.00 -10.52 4.43
CA THR A 581 23.32 -10.11 3.07
C THR A 581 23.98 -11.25 2.27
N THR A 582 24.51 -10.90 1.11
CA THR A 582 25.41 -11.75 0.30
C THR A 582 26.79 -11.10 0.30
N GLU A 583 27.86 -11.88 0.11
CA GLU A 583 29.24 -11.38 0.23
C GLU A 583 29.53 -10.18 -0.70
N ASN A 584 28.98 -10.19 -1.92
CA ASN A 584 29.10 -9.10 -2.90
C ASN A 584 28.33 -7.83 -2.47
N LYS A 585 27.28 -7.96 -1.65
CA LYS A 585 26.49 -6.85 -1.09
C LYS A 585 26.96 -6.42 0.30
N MET A 586 28.04 -6.95 0.85
CA MET A 586 28.53 -6.57 2.18
C MET A 586 29.18 -5.16 2.18
N PRO A 587 28.73 -4.20 3.03
CA PRO A 587 29.34 -2.88 3.18
C PRO A 587 30.78 -2.93 3.72
N SER A 588 31.48 -1.79 3.71
CA SER A 588 32.79 -1.65 4.36
C SER A 588 32.63 -1.68 5.88
N GLY A 589 33.62 -2.22 6.59
CA GLY A 589 33.60 -2.33 8.06
C GLY A 589 32.92 -3.59 8.60
N TYR A 590 32.24 -4.38 7.76
CA TYR A 590 31.62 -5.64 8.18
C TYR A 590 32.56 -6.83 7.97
N SER A 591 32.50 -7.77 8.91
CA SER A 591 33.15 -9.08 8.87
C SER A 591 32.09 -10.19 8.93
N ILE A 592 32.35 -11.32 8.27
CA ILE A 592 31.40 -12.44 8.23
C ILE A 592 31.44 -13.17 9.59
N LEU A 593 30.28 -13.30 10.24
CA LEU A 593 30.09 -14.15 11.42
C LEU A 593 29.77 -15.59 11.02
N GLN A 594 28.87 -15.74 10.06
CA GLN A 594 28.39 -17.04 9.60
C GLN A 594 28.03 -16.96 8.12
N GLN A 595 28.29 -18.04 7.38
CA GLN A 595 27.95 -18.17 5.96
C GLN A 595 27.20 -19.49 5.73
N LYS A 596 26.15 -19.44 4.90
CA LYS A 596 25.42 -20.58 4.36
C LYS A 596 25.16 -20.32 2.87
N GLY A 597 25.78 -21.14 2.01
CA GLY A 597 25.79 -20.88 0.56
C GLY A 597 26.29 -19.47 0.24
N ARG A 598 25.49 -18.71 -0.50
CA ARG A 598 25.78 -17.30 -0.82
C ARG A 598 25.38 -16.29 0.26
N TYR A 599 24.59 -16.71 1.26
CA TYR A 599 24.07 -15.83 2.31
C TYR A 599 25.02 -15.74 3.50
N VAL A 600 25.18 -14.53 4.05
CA VAL A 600 26.06 -14.25 5.19
C VAL A 600 25.32 -13.45 6.26
N ILE A 601 25.59 -13.80 7.51
CA ILE A 601 25.39 -12.91 8.67
C ILE A 601 26.72 -12.21 8.89
N ALA A 602 26.71 -10.87 8.85
CA ALA A 602 27.91 -10.08 9.02
C ALA A 602 27.76 -9.07 10.16
N GLU A 603 28.88 -8.75 10.81
CA GLU A 603 28.97 -7.85 11.96
C GLU A 603 29.93 -6.68 11.71
N ASN A 604 29.55 -5.49 12.18
CA ASN A 604 30.40 -4.32 12.31
C ASN A 604 30.38 -3.81 13.77
N THR A 605 31.52 -3.94 14.46
CA THR A 605 31.65 -3.52 15.86
C THR A 605 31.87 -2.01 16.04
N ASP A 606 32.17 -1.28 14.97
CA ASP A 606 32.49 0.15 15.00
C ASP A 606 31.24 1.06 14.88
N VAL A 607 30.05 0.50 15.18
CA VAL A 607 28.78 1.23 15.21
C VAL A 607 28.43 1.71 16.62
N LEU A 608 27.63 2.77 16.74
CA LEU A 608 27.13 3.24 18.02
C LEU A 608 26.02 2.30 18.52
N PRO A 609 25.91 2.02 19.83
CA PRO A 609 24.73 1.34 20.35
C PRO A 609 23.49 2.25 20.21
N ILE A 610 22.30 1.64 20.25
CA ILE A 610 21.01 2.32 20.28
C ILE A 610 20.92 3.34 21.40
N ALA A 611 21.63 3.12 22.51
CA ALA A 611 21.66 3.98 23.68
C ALA A 611 23.07 4.12 24.26
N TYR A 612 23.53 5.35 24.47
CA TYR A 612 24.85 5.66 25.03
C TYR A 612 24.86 7.03 25.71
N THR A 613 25.93 7.32 26.46
CA THR A 613 26.23 8.66 26.96
C THR A 613 27.41 9.26 26.22
N THR A 614 27.42 10.58 26.06
CA THR A 614 28.55 11.32 25.49
C THR A 614 28.52 12.78 25.92
N ALA A 615 29.70 13.40 25.97
CA ALA A 615 29.88 14.85 26.09
C ALA A 615 30.33 15.50 24.76
N ASP A 616 30.63 14.69 23.74
CA ASP A 616 31.04 15.16 22.41
C ASP A 616 29.83 15.67 21.63
N CYS A 617 29.45 16.92 21.87
CA CYS A 617 28.23 17.52 21.33
C CYS A 617 28.52 18.72 20.41
N ILE A 618 27.62 18.94 19.44
CA ILE A 618 27.52 20.14 18.61
C ILE A 618 26.13 20.75 18.78
N SER A 619 26.01 22.08 18.81
CA SER A 619 24.68 22.72 18.88
C SER A 619 23.94 22.54 17.55
N ASP A 620 22.61 22.43 17.63
CA ASP A 620 21.73 22.45 16.47
C ASP A 620 21.91 23.71 15.59
N LYS A 621 22.18 24.87 16.20
CA LYS A 621 22.49 26.11 15.49
C LYS A 621 23.76 26.02 14.66
N GLN A 622 24.87 25.55 15.23
CA GLN A 622 26.11 25.35 14.48
C GLN A 622 25.89 24.30 13.39
N PHE A 623 25.25 23.18 13.73
CA PHE A 623 24.97 22.11 12.77
C PHE A 623 24.12 22.59 11.59
N ALA A 624 23.13 23.46 11.83
CA ALA A 624 22.28 24.01 10.78
C ALA A 624 23.05 24.91 9.79
N SER A 625 24.11 25.60 10.25
CA SER A 625 24.93 26.46 9.38
C SER A 625 25.92 25.70 8.50
N LEU A 626 26.17 24.42 8.78
CA LEU A 626 27.07 23.58 7.99
C LEU A 626 26.47 23.20 6.64
N ASP A 627 27.32 22.98 5.64
CA ASP A 627 26.90 22.36 4.39
C ASP A 627 26.58 20.86 4.54
N ASP A 628 26.12 20.21 3.48
CA ASP A 628 25.72 18.79 3.52
C ASP A 628 26.88 17.84 3.84
N MET A 629 28.10 18.13 3.40
CA MET A 629 29.28 17.28 3.61
C MET A 629 29.80 17.47 5.03
N GLU A 630 29.91 18.71 5.48
CA GLU A 630 30.24 19.06 6.86
C GLU A 630 29.24 18.46 7.86
N LYS A 631 27.94 18.44 7.54
CA LYS A 631 26.92 17.77 8.38
C LYS A 631 27.21 16.28 8.57
N MET A 632 27.58 15.58 7.49
CA MET A 632 27.87 14.15 7.55
C MET A 632 29.14 13.85 8.36
N THR A 633 30.21 14.64 8.20
CA THR A 633 31.43 14.48 9.01
C THR A 633 31.20 14.90 10.47
N ALA A 634 30.39 15.93 10.72
CA ALA A 634 30.01 16.34 12.07
C ALA A 634 29.24 15.23 12.80
N LEU A 635 28.27 14.57 12.16
CA LEU A 635 27.53 13.45 12.75
C LEU A 635 28.39 12.23 13.08
N SER A 636 29.45 12.02 12.30
CA SER A 636 30.42 10.94 12.54
C SER A 636 31.18 11.12 13.86
N ARG A 637 31.35 12.37 14.33
CA ARG A 637 32.16 12.73 15.50
C ARG A 637 31.35 13.27 16.69
N TYR A 638 30.25 13.98 16.46
CA TYR A 638 29.53 14.73 17.48
C TYR A 638 28.05 14.33 17.53
N THR A 639 27.43 14.51 18.68
CA THR A 639 25.97 14.44 18.85
C THR A 639 25.37 15.84 18.70
N VAL A 640 24.39 16.01 17.80
CA VAL A 640 23.66 17.28 17.66
C VAL A 640 22.67 17.42 18.81
N VAL A 641 22.69 18.55 19.53
CA VAL A 641 21.83 18.79 20.70
C VAL A 641 21.21 20.19 20.71
N GLU A 642 20.01 20.32 21.29
CA GLU A 642 19.30 21.59 21.47
C GLU A 642 19.90 22.39 22.65
N ASN A 643 21.05 23.03 22.44
CA ASN A 643 21.71 23.82 23.47
C ASN A 643 22.56 24.99 22.92
N ASP A 644 22.11 26.20 23.20
CA ASP A 644 22.75 27.47 22.83
C ASP A 644 24.09 27.74 23.51
N ARG A 645 24.43 26.98 24.55
CA ARG A 645 25.66 27.16 25.34
C ARG A 645 26.76 26.15 25.02
N GLN A 646 26.61 25.36 23.94
CA GLN A 646 27.70 24.47 23.51
C GLN A 646 28.87 25.27 22.95
N LYS A 647 30.08 24.79 23.20
CA LYS A 647 31.30 25.34 22.59
C LYS A 647 31.28 25.03 21.09
N THR A 648 31.71 25.98 20.26
CA THR A 648 31.91 25.75 18.83
C THR A 648 32.97 24.68 18.63
N VAL A 649 32.62 23.63 17.88
CA VAL A 649 33.54 22.53 17.55
C VAL A 649 34.09 22.66 16.13
N LYS A 650 35.24 22.05 15.85
CA LYS A 650 35.79 21.99 14.49
C LYS A 650 35.19 20.80 13.75
N VAL A 651 34.79 21.02 12.51
CA VAL A 651 34.25 19.99 11.61
C VAL A 651 35.31 19.71 10.55
N SER A 652 35.56 18.43 10.27
CA SER A 652 36.50 18.02 9.23
C SER A 652 35.82 18.10 7.86
N GLU A 653 36.51 18.65 6.87
CA GLU A 653 36.10 18.60 5.48
C GLU A 653 36.35 17.21 4.88
N MET A 654 35.68 16.89 3.78
CA MET A 654 35.94 15.66 3.01
C MET A 654 36.92 15.95 1.87
N ASP A 655 37.85 15.04 1.61
CA ASP A 655 38.78 15.18 0.51
C ASP A 655 38.04 14.92 -0.82
N GLU A 656 38.04 15.90 -1.73
CA GLU A 656 37.45 15.73 -3.07
C GLU A 656 38.36 14.88 -3.96
N ILE A 657 37.74 13.97 -4.71
CA ILE A 657 38.39 13.10 -5.68
C ILE A 657 38.07 13.62 -7.07
N ALA A 658 39.11 13.96 -7.82
CA ALA A 658 38.96 14.37 -9.21
C ALA A 658 38.41 13.21 -10.05
N LEU A 659 37.31 13.46 -10.76
CA LEU A 659 36.76 12.54 -11.76
C LEU A 659 36.95 13.13 -13.15
N PRO A 660 37.15 12.30 -14.18
CA PRO A 660 37.10 12.79 -15.56
C PRO A 660 35.68 13.26 -15.92
N GLY A 661 35.62 14.17 -16.88
CA GLY A 661 34.35 14.58 -17.49
C GLY A 661 33.63 13.40 -18.14
N LEU A 662 32.29 13.37 -18.10
CA LEU A 662 31.50 12.26 -18.66
C LEU A 662 31.62 12.14 -20.20
N ASP A 663 32.16 13.15 -20.87
CA ASP A 663 32.46 13.20 -22.29
C ASP A 663 33.90 12.82 -22.65
N ALA A 664 34.76 12.59 -21.66
CA ALA A 664 36.15 12.21 -21.86
C ALA A 664 36.29 10.82 -22.51
N GLU A 665 37.37 10.60 -23.27
CA GLU A 665 37.62 9.35 -24.00
C GLU A 665 37.79 8.13 -23.08
N GLU A 666 38.30 8.34 -21.87
CA GLU A 666 38.48 7.32 -20.84
C GLU A 666 37.17 6.85 -20.16
N VAL A 667 36.07 7.59 -20.35
CA VAL A 667 34.74 7.20 -19.87
C VAL A 667 34.09 6.24 -20.87
N SER A 668 33.96 4.98 -20.49
CA SER A 668 33.29 3.96 -21.31
C SER A 668 31.77 4.14 -21.23
N ARG A 669 31.09 4.15 -22.38
CA ARG A 669 29.62 4.24 -22.46
C ARG A 669 29.07 3.30 -23.52
N ASP A 670 27.89 2.76 -23.28
CA ASP A 670 27.15 2.01 -24.29
C ASP A 670 26.73 2.92 -25.46
N LYS A 671 26.56 2.34 -26.65
CA LYS A 671 26.25 3.07 -27.90
C LYS A 671 24.94 3.87 -27.84
N GLN A 672 24.04 3.45 -26.96
CA GLN A 672 22.71 4.00 -26.75
C GLN A 672 22.72 5.28 -25.91
N ILE A 673 23.87 5.68 -25.37
CA ILE A 673 24.07 6.87 -24.54
C ILE A 673 24.74 7.97 -25.34
N GLN A 674 24.09 9.12 -25.41
CA GLN A 674 24.70 10.38 -25.86
C GLN A 674 24.95 11.29 -24.66
N VAL A 675 26.14 11.87 -24.59
CA VAL A 675 26.55 12.81 -23.54
C VAL A 675 26.91 14.13 -24.21
N THR A 676 26.23 15.21 -23.83
CA THR A 676 26.47 16.55 -24.37
C THR A 676 26.79 17.53 -23.24
N PRO A 677 27.89 18.30 -23.29
CA PRO A 677 28.20 19.30 -22.28
C PRO A 677 27.10 20.38 -22.14
N VAL A 678 26.80 20.77 -20.90
CA VAL A 678 25.92 21.91 -20.55
C VAL A 678 26.61 22.80 -19.52
N LYS A 679 26.01 23.96 -19.19
CA LYS A 679 26.63 25.03 -18.38
C LYS A 679 27.27 24.57 -17.05
N LYS A 680 26.79 23.48 -16.44
CA LYS A 680 27.28 22.93 -15.16
C LYS A 680 27.25 21.39 -15.10
N GLY A 681 27.54 20.71 -16.21
CA GLY A 681 27.54 19.25 -16.25
C GLY A 681 27.21 18.72 -17.63
N TYR A 682 26.38 17.68 -17.70
CA TYR A 682 26.12 16.95 -18.93
C TYR A 682 24.65 16.64 -19.14
N ARG A 683 24.16 16.82 -20.37
CA ARG A 683 22.92 16.23 -20.83
C ARG A 683 23.15 14.79 -21.25
N ILE A 684 22.38 13.88 -20.67
CA ILE A 684 22.36 12.46 -20.98
C ILE A 684 21.09 12.17 -21.78
N THR A 685 21.25 11.54 -22.94
CA THR A 685 20.13 10.96 -23.70
C THR A 685 20.39 9.47 -23.86
N ALA A 686 19.58 8.65 -23.19
CA ALA A 686 19.64 7.20 -23.25
C ALA A 686 18.37 6.66 -23.92
N THR A 687 18.53 5.93 -25.02
CA THR A 687 17.38 5.36 -25.76
C THR A 687 16.76 4.13 -25.08
N GLU A 688 17.55 3.39 -24.30
CA GLU A 688 17.15 2.26 -23.48
C GLU A 688 18.00 2.17 -22.20
N SER A 689 17.73 1.19 -21.34
CA SER A 689 18.57 0.99 -20.15
C SER A 689 20.00 0.61 -20.55
N SER A 690 20.96 1.41 -20.11
CA SER A 690 22.34 1.37 -20.61
C SER A 690 23.33 1.74 -19.51
N VAL A 691 24.61 1.44 -19.72
CA VAL A 691 25.67 1.59 -18.71
C VAL A 691 26.74 2.60 -19.15
N LEU A 692 27.09 3.50 -18.24
CA LEU A 692 28.25 4.40 -18.32
C LEU A 692 29.23 4.06 -17.20
N ARG A 693 30.53 4.00 -17.48
CA ARG A 693 31.58 3.65 -16.52
C ARG A 693 32.61 4.79 -16.43
N ILE A 694 32.70 5.41 -15.26
CA ILE A 694 33.68 6.45 -14.94
C ILE A 694 34.90 5.76 -14.33
N PRO A 695 36.11 5.87 -14.90
CA PRO A 695 37.30 5.25 -14.32
C PRO A 695 37.64 5.87 -12.96
N LEU A 696 38.14 5.03 -12.06
CA LEU A 696 38.71 5.42 -10.78
C LEU A 696 40.23 5.29 -10.83
N ASP A 697 40.92 6.11 -10.04
CA ASP A 697 42.38 6.01 -9.87
C ASP A 697 42.74 4.63 -9.29
N PRO A 698 43.52 3.80 -9.99
CA PRO A 698 43.90 2.48 -9.50
C PRO A 698 44.82 2.52 -8.26
N ASP A 699 45.49 3.64 -8.01
CA ASP A 699 46.34 3.85 -6.84
C ASP A 699 45.56 4.41 -5.64
N MET A 700 44.24 4.57 -5.78
CA MET A 700 43.37 5.02 -4.70
C MET A 700 43.35 4.02 -3.52
N GLU A 701 43.61 4.52 -2.32
CA GLU A 701 43.50 3.72 -1.10
C GLU A 701 42.06 3.27 -0.86
N ASN A 702 41.91 2.02 -0.38
CA ASN A 702 40.61 1.44 0.02
C ASN A 702 39.83 2.40 0.92
N GLY A 703 38.59 2.71 0.54
CA GLY A 703 37.76 3.62 1.32
C GLY A 703 36.27 3.54 1.03
N THR A 704 35.55 4.53 1.58
CA THR A 704 34.16 4.80 1.22
C THR A 704 34.14 6.09 0.41
N LEU A 705 33.55 6.03 -0.78
CA LEU A 705 33.36 7.19 -1.65
C LEU A 705 31.95 7.74 -1.46
N TYR A 706 31.83 9.05 -1.30
CA TYR A 706 30.56 9.76 -1.39
C TYR A 706 30.43 10.36 -2.79
N PHE A 707 29.65 9.70 -3.65
CA PHE A 707 29.42 10.13 -5.03
C PHE A 707 28.04 10.78 -5.15
N ARG A 708 27.97 11.97 -5.74
CA ARG A 708 26.72 12.72 -5.87
C ARG A 708 26.62 13.54 -7.15
N PHE A 709 25.40 13.87 -7.54
CA PHE A 709 25.08 14.81 -8.61
C PHE A 709 23.62 15.27 -8.52
N GLN A 710 23.29 16.42 -9.10
CA GLN A 710 21.91 16.84 -9.31
C GLN A 710 21.33 16.23 -10.58
N VAL A 711 20.01 16.00 -10.59
CA VAL A 711 19.27 15.44 -11.71
C VAL A 711 18.12 16.37 -12.09
N GLU A 712 18.10 16.79 -13.35
CA GLU A 712 16.97 17.53 -13.95
C GLU A 712 16.36 16.68 -15.07
N ASN A 713 15.10 16.29 -14.93
CA ASN A 713 14.41 15.41 -15.89
C ASN A 713 13.76 16.22 -17.01
N HIS A 714 14.06 15.88 -18.28
CA HIS A 714 13.45 16.48 -19.48
C HIS A 714 12.40 15.57 -20.13
N THR A 715 12.01 14.49 -19.46
CA THR A 715 11.00 13.52 -19.91
C THR A 715 9.88 13.33 -18.87
N ALA A 716 8.76 12.74 -19.27
CA ALA A 716 7.65 12.46 -18.36
C ALA A 716 7.92 11.25 -17.44
N ASP A 717 8.67 10.28 -17.96
CA ASP A 717 9.02 9.04 -17.27
C ASP A 717 10.01 9.28 -16.10
N PRO A 718 9.99 8.43 -15.07
CA PRO A 718 10.93 8.55 -13.95
C PRO A 718 12.39 8.34 -14.39
N VAL A 719 13.31 9.08 -13.76
CA VAL A 719 14.75 8.86 -13.92
C VAL A 719 15.22 7.89 -12.85
N VAL A 720 15.79 6.76 -13.26
CA VAL A 720 16.39 5.77 -12.36
C VAL A 720 17.86 5.62 -12.73
N ILE A 721 18.75 5.92 -11.80
CA ILE A 721 20.19 5.73 -11.97
C ILE A 721 20.68 4.84 -10.84
N SER A 722 21.45 3.82 -11.17
CA SER A 722 22.08 2.96 -10.17
C SER A 722 23.61 3.06 -10.25
N ALA A 723 24.27 3.40 -9.15
CA ALA A 723 25.73 3.47 -9.06
C ALA A 723 26.26 2.23 -8.32
N ASN A 724 27.06 1.41 -9.00
CA ASN A 724 27.59 0.13 -8.48
C ASN A 724 26.50 -0.74 -7.81
N GLY A 725 25.35 -0.82 -8.48
CA GLY A 725 24.18 -1.60 -8.05
C GLY A 725 23.32 -0.96 -6.94
N ARG A 726 23.63 0.25 -6.47
CA ARG A 726 22.77 1.01 -5.53
C ARG A 726 21.81 1.88 -6.31
N ARG A 727 20.51 1.74 -6.09
CA ARG A 727 19.47 2.40 -6.91
C ARG A 727 19.07 3.75 -6.33
N ASN A 728 18.88 4.75 -7.19
CA ASN A 728 18.26 6.01 -6.83
C ASN A 728 17.22 6.40 -7.91
N LYS A 729 16.13 7.07 -7.50
CA LYS A 729 14.99 7.37 -8.38
C LYS A 729 14.50 8.79 -8.17
N LEU A 730 14.27 9.50 -9.27
CA LEU A 730 13.45 10.70 -9.34
C LEU A 730 12.11 10.31 -9.98
N SER A 731 11.02 10.58 -9.28
CA SER A 731 9.67 10.26 -9.73
C SER A 731 9.31 10.98 -11.04
N GLY A 732 8.50 10.33 -11.89
CA GLY A 732 8.01 10.93 -13.14
C GLY A 732 7.00 12.07 -12.90
N LEU A 733 6.68 12.81 -13.96
CA LEU A 733 5.80 14.00 -13.92
C LEU A 733 4.39 13.70 -13.36
N ASP A 734 3.89 12.51 -13.67
CA ASP A 734 2.55 12.04 -13.29
C ASP A 734 2.55 11.15 -12.04
N ALA A 735 3.69 11.07 -11.33
CA ALA A 735 3.77 10.33 -10.09
C ALA A 735 2.74 10.87 -9.07
N PRO A 736 1.88 10.02 -8.48
CA PRO A 736 0.86 10.49 -7.56
C PRO A 736 1.42 10.97 -6.22
N TYR A 737 2.58 10.42 -5.86
CA TYR A 737 3.35 10.77 -4.68
C TYR A 737 4.77 11.06 -5.12
N PRO A 738 5.10 12.24 -5.67
CA PRO A 738 6.45 12.55 -6.13
C PRO A 738 7.45 12.56 -4.96
N ASN A 739 8.65 12.07 -5.19
CA ASN A 739 9.71 12.05 -4.17
C ASN A 739 10.57 13.30 -4.13
N GLU A 740 10.48 14.15 -5.16
CA GLU A 740 11.24 15.39 -5.29
C GLU A 740 12.76 15.18 -5.17
N ASN A 741 13.24 14.01 -5.62
CA ASN A 741 14.63 13.59 -5.45
C ASN A 741 15.55 14.15 -6.54
N ASN A 742 15.83 15.45 -6.48
CA ASN A 742 16.65 16.13 -7.49
C ASN A 742 18.17 16.01 -7.24
N VAL A 743 18.60 15.34 -6.16
CA VAL A 743 20.02 15.12 -5.84
C VAL A 743 20.23 13.65 -5.54
N PHE A 744 20.96 12.98 -6.42
CA PHE A 744 21.32 11.58 -6.22
C PHE A 744 22.64 11.52 -5.46
N SER A 745 22.63 10.77 -4.36
CA SER A 745 23.78 10.53 -3.48
C SER A 745 23.99 9.04 -3.28
N TYR A 746 25.25 8.61 -3.24
CA TYR A 746 25.65 7.22 -3.07
C TYR A 746 26.88 7.11 -2.16
N MET A 747 26.83 6.19 -1.19
CA MET A 747 28.01 5.74 -0.44
C MET A 747 28.54 4.46 -1.10
N LEU A 748 29.64 4.57 -1.85
CA LEU A 748 30.22 3.46 -2.60
C LEU A 748 31.39 2.87 -1.80
N LYS A 749 31.30 1.57 -1.52
CA LYS A 749 32.45 0.78 -1.04
C LYS A 749 33.42 0.61 -2.18
N GLU A 750 34.65 1.04 -1.97
CA GLU A 750 35.76 0.71 -2.84
C GLU A 750 36.50 -0.50 -2.24
N LYS A 751 36.54 -1.58 -3.02
CA LYS A 751 37.56 -2.62 -2.86
C LYS A 751 38.68 -2.18 -3.80
N GLY A 752 39.95 -2.15 -3.39
CA GLY A 752 41.09 -1.59 -4.14
C GLY A 752 41.45 -2.27 -5.48
N ARG A 753 40.48 -2.89 -6.14
CA ARG A 753 40.47 -3.34 -7.53
C ARG A 753 39.24 -2.82 -8.31
N ASP A 754 38.39 -2.00 -7.71
CA ASP A 754 37.24 -1.39 -8.36
C ASP A 754 37.75 -0.35 -9.37
N LYS A 755 37.70 -0.70 -10.64
CA LYS A 755 38.23 0.14 -11.72
C LYS A 755 37.31 1.30 -12.10
N TYR A 756 36.04 1.22 -11.74
CA TYR A 756 35.01 2.14 -12.23
C TYR A 756 33.91 2.43 -11.22
N ILE A 757 33.36 3.65 -11.29
CA ILE A 757 31.97 3.92 -10.89
C ILE A 757 31.09 3.58 -12.11
N SER A 758 30.32 2.51 -12.00
CA SER A 758 29.38 2.04 -13.01
C SER A 758 27.99 2.61 -12.76
N LEU A 759 27.52 3.46 -13.67
CA LEU A 759 26.18 4.05 -13.68
C LEU A 759 25.28 3.27 -14.65
N LYS A 760 24.29 2.57 -14.12
CA LYS A 760 23.18 2.03 -14.92
C LYS A 760 22.09 3.08 -15.02
N LEU A 761 21.84 3.54 -16.23
CA LEU A 761 20.96 4.66 -16.58
C LEU A 761 19.61 4.11 -17.10
N SER A 762 18.50 4.73 -16.70
CA SER A 762 17.20 4.52 -17.34
C SER A 762 17.13 5.24 -18.68
N ALA A 763 16.25 4.76 -19.56
CA ALA A 763 15.88 5.48 -20.77
C ALA A 763 15.34 6.88 -20.42
N GLY A 764 15.57 7.84 -21.30
CA GLY A 764 15.10 9.21 -21.14
C GLY A 764 16.15 10.26 -21.50
N THR A 765 15.80 11.52 -21.29
CA THR A 765 16.71 12.66 -21.42
C THR A 765 16.71 13.47 -20.13
N TYR A 766 17.88 13.68 -19.55
CA TYR A 766 18.05 14.39 -18.28
C TYR A 766 19.44 15.03 -18.17
N ASP A 767 19.53 16.12 -17.41
CA ASP A 767 20.80 16.78 -17.13
C ASP A 767 21.35 16.28 -15.78
N LEU A 768 22.64 15.93 -15.78
CA LEU A 768 23.42 15.62 -14.58
C LEU A 768 24.37 16.78 -14.32
N THR A 769 24.16 17.50 -13.22
CA THR A 769 24.94 18.69 -12.86
C THR A 769 25.57 18.57 -11.48
N ASP A 770 26.59 19.40 -11.21
CA ASP A 770 27.35 19.39 -9.95
C ASP A 770 27.82 17.97 -9.54
N ILE A 771 28.39 17.24 -10.52
CA ILE A 771 28.92 15.89 -10.31
C ILE A 771 30.17 16.00 -9.45
N ALA A 772 30.17 15.31 -8.32
CA ALA A 772 31.29 15.33 -7.38
C ALA A 772 31.46 13.98 -6.68
N CYS A 773 32.71 13.68 -6.31
CA CYS A 773 33.08 12.49 -5.55
C CYS A 773 34.02 12.88 -4.43
N TYR A 774 33.79 12.37 -3.23
CA TYR A 774 34.59 12.67 -2.05
C TYR A 774 35.01 11.40 -1.34
N ARG A 775 36.15 11.42 -0.65
CA ARG A 775 36.54 10.37 0.29
C ARG A 775 35.86 10.61 1.64
N PHE A 776 35.01 9.67 2.04
CA PHE A 776 34.33 9.74 3.31
C PHE A 776 35.28 9.32 4.46
N PRO A 777 35.51 10.17 5.48
CA PRO A 777 36.51 9.90 6.51
C PRO A 777 35.98 8.94 7.59
N THR A 778 35.87 7.65 7.28
CA THR A 778 35.38 6.61 8.21
C THR A 778 36.20 6.50 9.49
N THR A 779 37.45 6.97 9.50
CA THR A 779 38.29 7.05 10.72
C THR A 779 37.70 7.95 11.80
N LEU A 780 36.78 8.86 11.46
CA LEU A 780 36.06 9.68 12.45
C LEU A 780 35.15 8.83 13.35
N PHE A 781 34.70 7.65 12.90
CA PHE A 781 33.79 6.81 13.65
C PHE A 781 34.36 6.38 15.01
N GLN A 782 35.67 6.12 15.05
CA GLN A 782 36.39 5.70 16.26
C GLN A 782 36.81 6.88 17.15
N LYS A 783 36.67 8.13 16.68
CA LYS A 783 37.06 9.32 17.44
C LYS A 783 36.00 9.76 18.45
N LYS A 784 34.74 9.37 18.26
CA LYS A 784 33.63 9.74 19.15
C LYS A 784 33.72 9.01 20.48
N GLN A 785 33.89 9.75 21.58
CA GLN A 785 33.92 9.16 22.91
C GLN A 785 32.49 8.91 23.37
N VAL A 786 32.15 7.63 23.52
CA VAL A 786 30.84 7.18 23.98
C VAL A 786 31.00 6.14 25.07
N GLN A 787 30.07 6.12 26.01
CA GLN A 787 29.93 5.03 26.95
C GLN A 787 28.59 4.32 26.68
N SER A 788 28.68 3.08 26.24
CA SER A 788 27.52 2.26 25.90
C SER A 788 26.64 2.01 27.12
N ALA A 789 25.32 2.08 26.93
CA ALA A 789 24.38 1.63 27.95
C ALA A 789 24.48 0.11 28.15
N THR A 790 24.05 -0.37 29.32
CA THR A 790 23.86 -1.80 29.59
C THR A 790 22.38 -2.07 29.79
N LEU A 791 21.79 -3.01 29.04
CA LEU A 791 20.38 -3.33 29.20
C LEU A 791 20.10 -3.86 30.60
N VAL A 792 19.00 -3.39 31.19
CA VAL A 792 18.39 -4.04 32.34
C VAL A 792 17.70 -5.31 31.82
N PRO A 793 17.71 -6.45 32.56
CA PRO A 793 16.96 -7.64 32.17
C PRO A 793 15.47 -7.34 31.93
N GLU A 794 14.89 -7.88 30.85
CA GLU A 794 13.52 -7.57 30.41
C GLU A 794 12.45 -7.90 31.46
N GLU A 795 12.72 -8.85 32.35
CA GLU A 795 11.81 -9.21 33.44
C GLU A 795 11.61 -8.07 34.46
N GLN A 796 12.52 -7.09 34.47
CA GLN A 796 12.49 -5.92 35.33
C GLN A 796 11.92 -4.69 34.62
N TRP A 797 11.59 -4.79 33.33
CA TRP A 797 11.05 -3.66 32.57
C TRP A 797 9.62 -3.35 33.01
N ASN A 798 9.25 -2.08 32.92
CA ASN A 798 7.84 -1.71 33.04
C ASN A 798 7.10 -2.17 31.77
N LYS A 799 5.79 -2.40 31.90
CA LYS A 799 4.95 -2.89 30.79
C LYS A 799 5.01 -2.02 29.52
N ASN A 800 5.23 -0.72 29.70
CA ASN A 800 5.31 0.27 28.62
C ASN A 800 6.75 0.68 28.29
N SER A 801 7.77 0.05 28.87
CA SER A 801 9.17 0.30 28.56
C SER A 801 9.47 -0.17 27.13
N VAL A 802 10.08 0.71 26.34
CA VAL A 802 10.64 0.38 25.02
C VAL A 802 12.16 0.23 25.07
N LEU A 803 12.79 0.80 26.10
CA LEU A 803 14.21 0.65 26.41
C LEU A 803 14.41 0.88 27.91
N SER A 804 14.97 -0.09 28.62
CA SER A 804 15.42 0.08 30.01
C SER A 804 16.89 -0.30 30.13
N CYS A 805 17.71 0.61 30.66
CA CYS A 805 19.17 0.44 30.70
C CYS A 805 19.82 1.16 31.88
N ALA A 806 20.96 0.63 32.32
CA ALA A 806 21.90 1.33 33.17
C ALA A 806 22.90 2.10 32.29
N ILE A 807 23.17 3.35 32.66
CA ILE A 807 24.15 4.19 32.00
C ILE A 807 25.18 4.68 33.01
N THR A 808 26.39 4.92 32.54
CA THR A 808 27.41 5.65 33.29
C THR A 808 27.84 6.84 32.44
N ALA A 809 28.07 7.98 33.08
CA ALA A 809 28.59 9.19 32.45
C ALA A 809 29.80 9.67 33.26
N GLY A 810 30.95 9.80 32.59
CA GLY A 810 32.17 10.29 33.23
C GLY A 810 32.12 11.78 33.60
N GLU A 811 31.34 12.55 32.87
CA GLU A 811 31.09 13.97 33.09
C GLU A 811 29.64 14.33 32.68
N ASP A 812 29.22 15.55 32.99
CA ASP A 812 27.91 16.06 32.57
C ASP A 812 27.82 16.08 31.05
N GLY A 813 26.77 15.46 30.51
CA GLY A 813 26.64 15.27 29.08
C GLY A 813 25.22 14.92 28.68
N TYR A 814 25.09 14.04 27.68
CA TYR A 814 23.81 13.62 27.14
C TYR A 814 23.70 12.10 27.12
N PHE A 815 22.54 11.62 27.56
CA PHE A 815 22.01 10.33 27.17
C PHE A 815 21.41 10.48 25.78
N VAL A 816 21.87 9.66 24.85
CA VAL A 816 21.52 9.70 23.44
C VAL A 816 20.91 8.38 23.07
N THR A 817 19.81 8.42 22.32
CA THR A 817 19.29 7.23 21.64
C THR A 817 19.25 7.43 20.13
N SER A 818 19.09 6.34 19.40
CA SER A 818 18.68 6.34 17.99
C SER A 818 17.21 5.90 17.84
N ILE A 819 16.37 6.16 18.85
CA ILE A 819 14.92 5.90 18.83
C ILE A 819 14.20 7.19 18.40
N PRO A 820 13.40 7.18 17.31
CA PRO A 820 12.78 8.39 16.80
C PRO A 820 11.92 9.11 17.84
N MET A 821 12.11 10.43 17.95
CA MET A 821 11.29 11.29 18.80
C MET A 821 9.86 11.29 18.27
N GLN A 822 8.91 10.95 19.15
CA GLN A 822 7.48 10.87 18.84
C GLN A 822 6.65 11.09 20.11
N ASN A 823 5.41 11.57 19.94
CA ASN A 823 4.46 11.79 21.00
C ASN A 823 4.09 10.47 21.68
N GLY A 824 4.04 10.50 23.01
CA GLY A 824 3.81 9.30 23.82
C GLY A 824 5.07 8.75 24.47
N LEU A 825 6.26 9.17 24.01
CA LEU A 825 7.53 8.88 24.72
C LEU A 825 7.62 9.65 26.03
N LYS A 826 8.10 8.96 27.07
CA LYS A 826 8.44 9.54 28.39
C LYS A 826 9.74 8.93 28.88
N LEU A 827 10.66 9.77 29.35
CA LEU A 827 11.94 9.35 29.89
C LEU A 827 11.95 9.47 31.41
N TYR A 828 12.43 8.43 32.07
CA TYR A 828 12.69 8.42 33.51
C TYR A 828 14.17 8.20 33.76
N VAL A 829 14.80 9.05 34.57
CA VAL A 829 16.17 8.89 35.05
C VAL A 829 16.10 8.73 36.57
N ASP A 830 16.58 7.60 37.08
CA ASP A 830 16.48 7.20 38.49
C ASP A 830 15.04 7.29 39.03
N GLY A 831 14.08 6.87 38.21
CA GLY A 831 12.64 6.89 38.51
C GLY A 831 11.98 8.27 38.44
N LYS A 832 12.72 9.35 38.14
CA LYS A 832 12.18 10.70 38.00
C LYS A 832 11.94 11.05 36.54
N VAL A 833 10.80 11.66 36.24
CA VAL A 833 10.48 12.15 34.89
C VAL A 833 11.50 13.20 34.48
N THR A 834 12.18 12.94 33.37
CA THR A 834 13.20 13.84 32.80
C THR A 834 12.71 14.37 31.46
N LYS A 835 12.99 15.66 31.19
CA LYS A 835 12.63 16.30 29.93
C LYS A 835 13.39 15.63 28.78
N LEU A 836 12.62 15.10 27.81
CA LEU A 836 13.15 14.66 26.53
C LEU A 836 13.63 15.86 25.70
N GLU A 837 14.80 15.72 25.09
CA GLU A 837 15.39 16.68 24.14
C GLU A 837 15.67 15.96 22.82
N LYS A 838 15.58 16.70 21.70
CA LYS A 838 15.85 16.14 20.39
C LYS A 838 17.36 16.07 20.18
N VAL A 839 17.86 14.88 19.87
CA VAL A 839 19.27 14.62 19.59
C VAL A 839 19.46 14.10 18.17
N ASN A 840 20.59 14.44 17.53
CA ASN A 840 20.90 14.06 16.15
C ASN A 840 19.75 14.35 15.18
N THR A 841 19.09 15.50 15.38
CA THR A 841 17.97 16.03 14.58
C THR A 841 16.64 15.27 14.64
N ALA A 842 16.61 14.02 15.10
CA ALA A 842 15.42 13.18 15.02
C ALA A 842 15.11 12.28 16.22
N PHE A 843 16.06 12.04 17.12
CA PHE A 843 15.94 10.99 18.13
C PHE A 843 15.69 11.54 19.53
N ALA A 844 15.21 10.66 20.41
CA ALA A 844 15.01 10.93 21.81
C ALA A 844 16.36 10.92 22.57
N GLY A 845 16.58 11.93 23.40
CA GLY A 845 17.70 11.98 24.34
C GLY A 845 17.36 12.85 25.55
N ALA A 846 18.32 13.01 26.45
CA ALA A 846 18.22 13.94 27.56
C ALA A 846 19.60 14.30 28.12
N LYS A 847 19.66 15.43 28.83
CA LYS A 847 20.81 15.78 29.66
C LYS A 847 20.92 14.82 30.83
N VAL A 848 22.14 14.39 31.11
CA VAL A 848 22.47 13.55 32.27
C VAL A 848 23.70 14.11 32.98
N THR A 849 23.69 13.99 34.31
CA THR A 849 24.83 14.36 35.14
C THR A 849 25.89 13.28 35.15
N ALA A 850 27.10 13.61 35.56
CA ALA A 850 28.13 12.62 35.86
C ALA A 850 27.63 11.61 36.91
N GLY A 851 27.96 10.33 36.71
CA GLY A 851 27.58 9.23 37.61
C GLY A 851 26.93 8.05 36.91
N THR A 852 26.42 7.10 37.69
CA THR A 852 25.65 5.95 37.20
C THR A 852 24.18 6.21 37.43
N HIS A 853 23.38 6.00 36.40
CA HIS A 853 21.94 6.25 36.40
C HIS A 853 21.20 5.05 35.82
N THR A 854 19.97 4.83 36.27
CA THR A 854 19.02 3.93 35.60
C THR A 854 18.10 4.75 34.72
N VAL A 855 18.01 4.40 33.44
CA VAL A 855 17.18 5.08 32.46
C VAL A 855 16.10 4.14 31.95
N ASP A 856 14.85 4.61 32.01
CA ASP A 856 13.70 3.89 31.49
C ASP A 856 12.94 4.80 30.51
N LEU A 857 12.97 4.43 29.23
CA LEU A 857 12.21 5.09 28.18
C LEU A 857 10.92 4.30 27.95
N GLN A 858 9.79 4.94 28.21
CA GLN A 858 8.46 4.35 28.09
C GLN A 858 7.69 4.95 26.92
N PHE A 859 6.80 4.17 26.31
CA PHE A 859 5.92 4.61 25.24
C PHE A 859 4.46 4.27 25.49
N GLU A 860 3.60 5.28 25.35
CA GLU A 860 2.14 5.10 25.36
C GLU A 860 1.53 5.81 24.14
N PRO A 861 0.92 5.08 23.19
CA PRO A 861 0.34 5.69 22.01
C PRO A 861 -0.73 6.73 22.38
N PRO A 862 -0.63 7.96 21.87
CA PRO A 862 -1.61 9.00 22.14
C PRO A 862 -3.03 8.53 21.81
N GLY A 863 -3.96 8.67 22.76
CA GLY A 863 -5.37 8.31 22.55
C GLY A 863 -5.74 6.83 22.70
N GLN A 864 -4.77 5.90 22.83
CA GLN A 864 -5.10 4.46 22.92
C GLN A 864 -5.97 4.13 24.14
N ARG A 865 -5.61 4.63 25.33
CA ARG A 865 -6.39 4.42 26.57
C ARG A 865 -7.82 4.93 26.43
N TYR A 866 -7.99 6.16 25.94
CA TYR A 866 -9.31 6.75 25.73
C TYR A 866 -10.10 6.02 24.63
N GLY A 867 -9.42 5.52 23.59
CA GLY A 867 -10.02 4.72 22.52
C GLY A 867 -10.59 3.41 23.06
N ILE A 868 -9.82 2.69 23.87
CA ILE A 868 -10.27 1.46 24.56
C ILE A 868 -11.47 1.76 25.47
N MET A 869 -11.40 2.80 26.30
CA MET A 869 -12.51 3.19 27.19
C MET A 869 -13.79 3.51 26.40
N ALA A 870 -13.67 4.30 25.32
CA ALA A 870 -14.78 4.65 24.45
C ALA A 870 -15.39 3.42 23.77
N SER A 871 -14.57 2.47 23.31
CA SER A 871 -15.04 1.22 22.72
C SER A 871 -15.75 0.33 23.72
N LEU A 872 -15.18 0.13 24.92
CA LEU A 872 -15.82 -0.66 25.97
C LEU A 872 -17.19 -0.07 26.36
N LEU A 873 -17.25 1.24 26.59
CA LEU A 873 -18.51 1.92 26.87
C LEU A 873 -19.53 1.73 25.73
N SER A 874 -19.08 1.87 24.48
CA SER A 874 -19.95 1.74 23.31
C SER A 874 -20.46 0.31 23.11
N VAL A 875 -19.66 -0.72 23.40
CA VAL A 875 -20.09 -2.13 23.39
C VAL A 875 -21.18 -2.37 24.44
N ILE A 876 -21.02 -1.83 25.65
CA ILE A 876 -22.03 -1.94 26.72
C ILE A 876 -23.34 -1.25 26.31
N LEU A 877 -23.25 0.00 25.84
CA LEU A 877 -24.42 0.76 25.36
C LEU A 877 -25.09 0.06 24.17
N PHE A 878 -24.30 -0.52 23.27
CA PHE A 878 -24.80 -1.34 22.18
C PHE A 878 -25.56 -2.57 22.68
N GLY A 879 -25.01 -3.31 23.64
CA GLY A 879 -25.69 -4.48 24.24
C GLY A 879 -27.04 -4.12 24.86
N ILE A 880 -27.09 -3.04 25.63
CA ILE A 880 -28.33 -2.54 26.25
C ILE A 880 -29.35 -2.15 25.18
N TRP A 881 -28.93 -1.36 24.18
CA TRP A 881 -29.81 -0.90 23.11
C TRP A 881 -30.30 -2.05 22.20
N ALA A 882 -29.42 -3.01 21.87
CA ALA A 882 -29.76 -4.19 21.10
C ALA A 882 -30.74 -5.11 21.83
N ALA A 883 -30.55 -5.32 23.15
CA ALA A 883 -31.48 -6.09 23.97
C ALA A 883 -32.86 -5.40 24.06
N GLY A 884 -32.88 -4.08 24.30
CA GLY A 884 -34.12 -3.31 24.38
C GLY A 884 -34.92 -3.31 23.06
N THR A 885 -34.23 -3.24 21.92
CA THR A 885 -34.89 -3.34 20.60
C THR A 885 -35.42 -4.75 20.32
N ALA A 886 -34.71 -5.80 20.71
CA ALA A 886 -35.18 -7.18 20.58
C ALA A 886 -36.44 -7.46 21.43
N ILE A 887 -36.46 -7.00 22.69
CA ILE A 887 -37.62 -7.16 23.58
C ILE A 887 -38.84 -6.42 23.03
N ARG A 888 -38.65 -5.18 22.56
CA ARG A 888 -39.74 -4.38 21.98
C ARG A 888 -40.34 -4.98 20.71
N ASN A 889 -39.54 -5.68 19.92
CA ASN A 889 -40.03 -6.36 18.72
C ASN A 889 -40.85 -7.61 19.09
N ARG A 890 -40.41 -8.38 20.11
CA ARG A 890 -41.17 -9.54 20.63
C ARG A 890 -42.50 -9.18 21.29
N THR A 891 -42.64 -7.97 21.83
CA THR A 891 -43.92 -7.50 22.42
C THR A 891 -44.86 -6.87 21.40
N ARG A 892 -44.44 -6.73 20.14
CA ARG A 892 -45.25 -6.20 19.02
C ARG A 892 -45.70 -7.28 18.03
N GLU A 893 -44.99 -8.40 17.97
CA GLU A 893 -45.48 -9.67 17.40
C GLU A 893 -46.46 -10.31 18.38
#